data_AF-A0A0H3DRC8-F1
#
_entry.id   AF-A0A0H3DRC8-F1
#
_cell.length_a   1.000
_cell.length_b   1.000
_cell.length_c   1.000
_cell.angle_alpha   90.00
_cell.angle_beta   90.00
_cell.angle_gamma   90.00
#
_symmetry.space_group_name_H-M   'P 1'
#
loop_
_entity.id
_entity.type
_entity.pdbx_description
1 polymer ?
#
loop_
_entity_poly.entity_id
_entity_poly.type
_entity_poly.pdbx_seq_one_letter_code
_entity_poly.pdbx_strand_id
1 'polypeptide(L)'
;MLATLDLGFRYQEAQVLKGVSLDLAAHAVTGLVGANGCGKSTLFMNLSGLLRPQQGAVLWQGQPLDYSKRGLLALRQQVATVFQDPDQQLFYTDIDSDIAFSLRNLGVAEAEIARRVEDALTLVDAHPFRHQPIQCLSHGQKKRVAIAGALVLQAKYLLLDEPTAGLDPAGRAQMIAIVRRIAAQGNHVVISSHDIDLIYEVSDAVYVLRQGEVLAQGAPGEVFARADLMRAAGLTQPWLVKLHTQLGLPLCKREDEFFSTYATQRDKGGPMTQAMAIMLQGTASDVGKSVLVAGLCRIFYQDGLRTAPFKSQNMALNSGITPDGKEMGRAQIFQAQAAGIAPDVRMNPVLLKPTSDRKAQVVLMGEVAADMDAVSYHQYKPRLRERILAVYQSLAQQYEALVLEGAGSPAEINLRDRDIVNMGMAEMARCPVILVADIDKGGVFASIYGTLALLRQGERARVKGVIINKFRGDVALLHSGIEQIEALTGVPVLGVMPWLEVDLDDEDGVALQKGKYRQTAPRDIDIAVVQIPHISNFTDVNALAAQPDVRVRYVSHPQALAGADLVILPGSKNTLGDLAWLRESGMADALLQAHRQRVPLIGICGGYQMLGSTIIDEVESGLGTQPGLGLLHIVTRFAPRKTTALAAAQVTMTPPAWLHAAAGVALKGYEIHMGETQRAAGCRPALFIERNGERVADGAISDDGLVIGTYLHGLFDSDAFTHALVDSLRHRKGLAPRQRTLDYAAYKAQQIDTLASAMREHIDIKAIYKIMREHREAEA
;
A
#
# COMPACT_ATOMS: atom_id res chain seq x y z
N MET A 1 43.55 1.53 -31.26
CA MET A 1 43.13 2.90 -30.93
C MET A 1 42.43 3.45 -32.16
N LEU A 2 41.14 3.75 -32.05
CA LEU A 2 40.33 4.33 -33.11
C LEU A 2 40.18 5.84 -32.84
N ALA A 3 40.51 6.68 -33.81
CA ALA A 3 40.46 8.13 -33.69
C ALA A 3 40.23 8.80 -35.05
N THR A 4 39.94 10.10 -35.06
CA THR A 4 39.91 10.92 -36.27
C THR A 4 40.81 12.14 -36.11
N LEU A 5 41.42 12.59 -37.21
CA LEU A 5 42.29 13.76 -37.25
C LEU A 5 41.88 14.67 -38.41
N ASP A 6 41.42 15.88 -38.10
CA ASP A 6 40.96 16.91 -39.05
C ASP A 6 39.99 16.37 -40.12
N LEU A 7 39.06 15.49 -39.72
CA LEU A 7 38.23 14.75 -40.65
C LEU A 7 37.21 15.66 -41.36
N GLY A 8 37.34 15.78 -42.67
CA GLY A 8 36.41 16.50 -43.54
C GLY A 8 35.73 15.56 -44.53
N PHE A 9 34.40 15.70 -44.67
CA PHE A 9 33.60 14.91 -45.61
C PHE A 9 32.50 15.72 -46.30
N ARG A 10 32.31 15.50 -47.61
CA ARG A 10 31.26 16.14 -48.43
C ARG A 10 30.45 15.10 -49.21
N TYR A 11 29.13 15.29 -49.30
CA TYR A 11 28.29 14.62 -50.30
C TYR A 11 28.02 15.61 -51.43
N GLN A 12 28.49 15.30 -52.64
CA GLN A 12 28.41 16.23 -53.77
C GLN A 12 29.01 17.59 -53.38
N GLU A 13 28.21 18.67 -53.38
CA GLU A 13 28.66 20.02 -52.99
C GLU A 13 28.46 20.34 -51.49
N ALA A 14 27.69 19.53 -50.75
CA ALA A 14 27.36 19.81 -49.36
C ALA A 14 28.42 19.26 -48.39
N GLN A 15 29.08 20.14 -47.64
CA GLN A 15 30.04 19.76 -46.61
C GLN A 15 29.34 19.33 -45.31
N VAL A 16 29.51 18.05 -44.94
CA VAL A 16 28.83 17.43 -43.79
C VAL A 16 29.74 17.32 -42.57
N LEU A 17 31.04 17.04 -42.75
CA LEU A 17 32.04 17.03 -41.68
C LEU A 17 33.13 18.07 -41.97
N LYS A 18 33.54 18.80 -40.94
CA LYS A 18 34.45 19.95 -41.00
C LYS A 18 35.50 19.82 -39.89
N GLY A 19 36.66 19.25 -40.22
CA GLY A 19 37.80 19.17 -39.30
C GLY A 19 37.55 18.39 -38.00
N VAL A 20 36.75 17.32 -38.06
CA VAL A 20 36.35 16.57 -36.85
C VAL A 20 37.50 15.72 -36.33
N SER A 21 37.96 16.01 -35.12
CA SER A 21 39.02 15.25 -34.43
C SER A 21 38.47 14.64 -33.14
N LEU A 22 38.59 13.32 -33.01
CA LEU A 22 38.02 12.53 -31.91
C LEU A 22 39.01 11.46 -31.45
N ASP A 23 39.11 11.24 -30.15
CA ASP A 23 39.75 10.05 -29.58
C ASP A 23 38.68 9.16 -28.93
N LEU A 24 38.52 7.94 -29.46
CA LEU A 24 37.52 6.98 -29.01
C LEU A 24 38.14 5.85 -28.16
N ALA A 25 39.44 5.90 -27.87
CA ALA A 25 40.11 4.89 -27.06
C ALA A 25 40.23 5.23 -25.58
N ALA A 26 40.05 6.50 -25.21
CA ALA A 26 40.22 6.97 -23.84
C ALA A 26 39.15 6.46 -22.86
N HIS A 27 37.96 6.12 -23.35
CA HIS A 27 36.80 5.82 -22.54
C HIS A 27 36.13 4.49 -22.96
N ALA A 28 35.49 3.82 -21.99
CA ALA A 28 34.77 2.58 -22.27
C ALA A 28 33.47 2.86 -23.04
N VAL A 29 32.75 3.92 -22.68
CA VAL A 29 31.56 4.37 -23.42
C VAL A 29 31.70 5.84 -23.82
N THR A 30 31.62 6.11 -25.12
CA THR A 30 31.67 7.46 -25.69
C THR A 30 30.34 7.82 -26.35
N GLY A 31 29.72 8.91 -25.90
CA GLY A 31 28.49 9.44 -26.48
C GLY A 31 28.77 10.47 -27.57
N LEU A 32 28.01 10.42 -28.66
CA LEU A 32 28.01 11.39 -29.75
C LEU A 32 26.61 11.99 -29.87
N VAL A 33 26.48 13.27 -29.52
CA VAL A 33 25.20 13.98 -29.50
C VAL A 33 25.21 15.16 -30.45
N GLY A 34 24.03 15.54 -30.93
CA GLY A 34 23.83 16.69 -31.82
C GLY A 34 22.50 16.59 -32.52
N ALA A 35 21.98 17.72 -33.01
CA ALA A 35 20.71 17.74 -33.74
C ALA A 35 20.72 16.80 -34.97
N ASN A 36 19.53 16.47 -35.48
CA ASN A 36 19.42 15.71 -36.73
C ASN A 36 20.13 16.45 -37.87
N GLY A 37 20.88 15.71 -38.69
CA GLY A 37 21.67 16.28 -39.79
C GLY A 37 23.01 16.90 -39.39
N CYS A 38 23.46 16.81 -38.13
CA CYS A 38 24.76 17.36 -37.72
C CYS A 38 25.99 16.53 -38.14
N GLY A 39 25.79 15.37 -38.80
CA GLY A 39 26.87 14.53 -39.34
C GLY A 39 27.18 13.24 -38.57
N LYS A 40 26.40 12.85 -37.54
CA LYS A 40 26.67 11.64 -36.71
C LYS A 40 26.81 10.35 -37.53
N SER A 41 25.81 10.02 -38.34
CA SER A 41 25.83 8.79 -39.15
C SER A 41 26.94 8.83 -40.22
N THR A 42 27.21 10.00 -40.82
CA THR A 42 28.34 10.18 -41.76
C THR A 42 29.69 9.94 -41.09
N LEU A 43 29.84 10.38 -39.84
CA LEU A 43 31.04 10.10 -39.05
C LEU A 43 31.18 8.60 -38.75
N PHE A 44 30.10 7.91 -38.37
CA PHE A 44 30.10 6.45 -38.16
C PHE A 44 30.47 5.67 -39.42
N MET A 45 29.98 6.11 -40.58
CA MET A 45 30.36 5.51 -41.87
C MET A 45 31.84 5.74 -42.21
N ASN A 46 32.44 6.87 -41.81
CA ASN A 46 33.89 7.08 -41.94
C ASN A 46 34.67 6.18 -40.97
N LEU A 47 34.25 6.10 -39.70
CA LEU A 47 34.88 5.27 -38.67
C LEU A 47 34.87 3.76 -38.99
N SER A 48 33.83 3.28 -39.68
CA SER A 48 33.70 1.89 -40.15
C SER A 48 34.38 1.63 -41.51
N GLY A 49 34.97 2.67 -42.12
CA GLY A 49 35.61 2.60 -43.44
C GLY A 49 34.62 2.32 -44.58
N LEU A 50 33.34 2.67 -44.43
CA LEU A 50 32.38 2.71 -45.54
C LEU A 50 32.56 3.96 -46.40
N LEU A 51 32.96 5.05 -45.77
CA LEU A 51 33.33 6.30 -46.44
C LEU A 51 34.82 6.59 -46.24
N ARG A 52 35.43 7.20 -47.25
CA ARG A 52 36.79 7.72 -47.20
C ARG A 52 36.73 9.24 -47.05
N PRO A 53 37.44 9.82 -46.06
CA PRO A 53 37.47 11.26 -45.91
C PRO A 53 38.16 11.92 -47.11
N GLN A 54 37.68 13.09 -47.50
CA GLN A 54 38.31 13.93 -48.52
C GLN A 54 39.39 14.84 -47.90
N GLN A 55 39.33 15.08 -46.58
CA GLN A 55 40.32 15.83 -45.81
C GLN A 55 40.57 15.15 -44.46
N GLY A 56 41.82 15.20 -43.98
CA GLY A 56 42.21 14.53 -42.74
C GLY A 56 42.27 13.00 -42.87
N ALA A 57 42.17 12.30 -41.74
CA ALA A 57 42.25 10.84 -41.71
C ALA A 57 41.43 10.22 -40.57
N VAL A 58 40.96 9.00 -40.80
CA VAL A 58 40.60 8.07 -39.72
C VAL A 58 41.86 7.33 -39.31
N LEU A 59 42.16 7.30 -38.02
CA LEU A 59 43.33 6.64 -37.46
C LEU A 59 42.94 5.29 -36.85
N TRP A 60 43.62 4.23 -37.29
CA TRP A 60 43.54 2.89 -36.70
C TRP A 60 44.92 2.50 -36.16
N GLN A 61 44.97 2.23 -34.85
CA GLN A 61 46.21 1.94 -34.11
C GLN A 61 47.28 3.04 -34.27
N GLY A 62 46.83 4.30 -34.34
CA GLY A 62 47.70 5.47 -34.46
C GLY A 62 48.20 5.75 -35.89
N GLN A 63 47.80 4.96 -36.88
CA GLN A 63 48.17 5.15 -38.29
C GLN A 63 46.94 5.49 -39.14
N PRO A 64 47.07 6.27 -40.22
CA PRO A 64 45.97 6.48 -41.18
C PRO A 64 45.42 5.15 -41.71
N LEU A 65 44.08 5.05 -41.79
CA LEU A 65 43.40 3.84 -42.21
C LEU A 65 43.80 3.43 -43.64
N ASP A 66 44.20 2.18 -43.81
CA ASP A 66 44.40 1.56 -45.11
C ASP A 66 43.05 1.19 -45.74
N TYR A 67 42.68 1.88 -46.83
CA TYR A 67 41.46 1.66 -47.60
C TYR A 67 41.55 0.51 -48.61
N SER A 68 42.65 -0.25 -48.63
CA SER A 68 42.73 -1.50 -49.37
C SER A 68 41.75 -2.55 -48.82
N LYS A 69 41.43 -3.57 -49.62
CA LYS A 69 40.57 -4.69 -49.17
C LYS A 69 41.11 -5.35 -47.89
N ARG A 70 42.43 -5.46 -47.75
CA ARG A 70 43.09 -6.04 -46.58
C ARG A 70 42.98 -5.13 -45.35
N GLY A 71 43.22 -3.84 -45.52
CA GLY A 71 43.12 -2.85 -44.44
C GLY A 71 41.70 -2.71 -43.90
N LEU A 72 40.70 -2.62 -44.78
CA LEU A 72 39.30 -2.55 -44.38
C LEU A 72 38.80 -3.83 -43.70
N LEU A 73 39.27 -5.01 -44.14
CA LEU A 73 38.94 -6.27 -43.47
C LEU A 73 39.52 -6.30 -42.04
N ALA A 74 40.78 -5.87 -41.87
CA ALA A 74 41.42 -5.80 -40.56
C ALA A 74 40.71 -4.81 -39.61
N LEU A 75 40.24 -3.67 -40.13
CA LEU A 75 39.43 -2.73 -39.36
C LEU A 75 38.09 -3.34 -38.95
N ARG A 76 37.33 -3.90 -39.90
CA ARG A 76 35.95 -4.38 -39.66
C ARG A 76 35.88 -5.63 -38.78
N GLN A 77 36.97 -6.37 -38.63
CA GLN A 77 37.08 -7.41 -37.60
C GLN A 77 37.20 -6.85 -36.17
N GLN A 78 37.60 -5.58 -36.04
CA GLN A 78 37.89 -4.93 -34.76
C GLN A 78 36.93 -3.76 -34.44
N VAL A 79 36.22 -3.26 -35.44
CA VAL A 79 35.23 -2.18 -35.36
C VAL A 79 33.95 -2.65 -36.02
N ALA A 80 32.94 -2.97 -35.20
CA ALA A 80 31.62 -3.38 -35.67
C ALA A 80 30.63 -2.22 -35.55
N THR A 81 29.71 -2.09 -36.51
CA THR A 81 28.70 -1.02 -36.53
C THR A 81 27.30 -1.62 -36.59
N VAL A 82 26.42 -1.13 -35.72
CA VAL A 82 24.99 -1.39 -35.72
C VAL A 82 24.31 -0.11 -36.17
N PHE A 83 23.63 -0.16 -37.31
CA PHE A 83 22.93 0.98 -37.88
C PHE A 83 21.58 1.20 -37.19
N GLN A 84 21.02 2.40 -37.39
CA GLN A 84 19.75 2.80 -36.78
C GLN A 84 18.61 1.83 -37.06
N ASP A 85 18.52 1.33 -38.29
CA ASP A 85 17.52 0.38 -38.74
C ASP A 85 18.11 -1.05 -38.81
N PRO A 86 17.72 -1.96 -37.88
CA PRO A 86 18.25 -3.32 -37.87
C PRO A 86 17.82 -4.12 -39.10
N ASP A 87 16.70 -3.80 -39.75
CA ASP A 87 16.25 -4.52 -40.95
C ASP A 87 17.20 -4.34 -42.14
N GLN A 88 18.13 -3.37 -42.08
CA GLN A 88 19.19 -3.20 -43.08
C GLN A 88 20.38 -4.15 -42.87
N GLN A 89 20.45 -4.86 -41.74
CA GLN A 89 21.58 -5.72 -41.37
C GLN A 89 21.20 -7.19 -41.17
N LEU A 90 19.92 -7.48 -40.98
CA LEU A 90 19.42 -8.84 -40.78
C LEU A 90 18.97 -9.42 -42.13
N PHE A 91 19.48 -10.59 -42.50
CA PHE A 91 19.24 -11.19 -43.83
C PHE A 91 18.63 -12.59 -43.76
N TYR A 92 19.02 -13.40 -42.77
CA TYR A 92 18.52 -14.76 -42.63
C TYR A 92 17.17 -14.81 -41.90
N THR A 93 16.48 -15.95 -42.03
CA THR A 93 15.24 -16.20 -41.29
C THR A 93 15.53 -16.66 -39.87
N ASP A 94 16.61 -17.42 -39.67
CA ASP A 94 17.02 -17.96 -38.38
C ASP A 94 18.11 -17.10 -37.72
N ILE A 95 17.93 -16.84 -36.42
CA ILE A 95 18.81 -15.97 -35.63
C ILE A 95 20.24 -16.51 -35.58
N ASP A 96 20.40 -17.82 -35.40
CA ASP A 96 21.73 -18.43 -35.26
C ASP A 96 22.55 -18.30 -36.55
N SER A 97 21.95 -18.53 -37.73
CA SER A 97 22.69 -18.34 -38.99
C SER A 97 22.95 -16.88 -39.31
N ASP A 98 22.03 -15.97 -38.97
CA ASP A 98 22.24 -14.54 -39.18
C ASP A 98 23.44 -14.03 -38.37
N ILE A 99 23.50 -14.40 -37.08
CA ILE A 99 24.64 -14.07 -36.21
C ILE A 99 25.92 -14.78 -36.70
N ALA A 100 25.84 -16.07 -37.08
CA ALA A 100 27.01 -16.82 -37.53
C ALA A 100 27.57 -16.39 -38.90
N PHE A 101 26.81 -15.63 -39.70
CA PHE A 101 27.14 -15.30 -41.08
C PHE A 101 28.56 -14.75 -41.26
N SER A 102 28.93 -13.76 -40.43
CA SER A 102 30.24 -13.12 -40.51
C SER A 102 31.39 -14.07 -40.18
N LEU A 103 31.20 -15.02 -39.24
CA LEU A 103 32.21 -16.00 -38.88
C LEU A 103 32.40 -17.08 -39.95
N ARG A 104 31.29 -17.53 -40.57
CA ARG A 104 31.35 -18.48 -41.70
C ARG A 104 32.12 -17.90 -42.88
N ASN A 105 31.91 -16.62 -43.19
CA ASN A 105 32.66 -15.92 -44.24
C ASN A 105 34.16 -15.78 -43.93
N LEU A 106 34.55 -15.81 -42.65
CA LEU A 106 35.94 -15.80 -42.21
C LEU A 106 36.56 -17.21 -42.11
N GLY A 107 35.79 -18.27 -42.38
CA GLY A 107 36.26 -19.66 -42.33
C GLY A 107 36.51 -20.18 -40.91
N VAL A 108 35.82 -19.64 -39.90
CA VAL A 108 35.92 -20.10 -38.51
C VAL A 108 35.31 -21.50 -38.36
N ALA A 109 35.90 -22.36 -37.55
CA ALA A 109 35.39 -23.72 -37.32
C ALA A 109 34.01 -23.71 -36.62
N GLU A 110 33.10 -24.58 -37.04
CA GLU A 110 31.71 -24.61 -36.54
C GLU A 110 31.59 -24.73 -35.00
N ALA A 111 32.51 -25.47 -34.35
CA ALA A 111 32.53 -25.57 -32.89
C ALA A 111 32.78 -24.22 -32.20
N GLU A 112 33.65 -23.38 -32.79
CA GLU A 112 33.95 -22.04 -32.29
C GLU A 112 32.84 -21.05 -32.67
N ILE A 113 32.20 -21.24 -33.83
CA ILE A 113 31.01 -20.46 -34.22
C ILE A 113 29.89 -20.66 -33.19
N ALA A 114 29.55 -21.92 -32.88
CA ALA A 114 28.49 -22.23 -31.91
C ALA A 114 28.77 -21.59 -30.54
N ARG A 115 30.02 -21.64 -30.07
CA ARG A 115 30.43 -21.02 -28.80
C ARG A 115 30.26 -19.49 -28.83
N ARG A 116 30.71 -18.82 -29.90
CA ARG A 116 30.61 -17.35 -30.02
C ARG A 116 29.17 -16.86 -30.20
N VAL A 117 28.34 -17.62 -30.92
CA VAL A 117 26.91 -17.31 -31.06
C VAL A 117 26.23 -17.38 -29.69
N GLU A 118 26.55 -18.41 -28.89
CA GLU A 118 26.02 -18.55 -27.52
C GLU A 118 26.45 -17.37 -26.62
N ASP A 119 27.72 -17.00 -26.66
CA ASP A 119 28.25 -15.84 -25.92
C ASP A 119 27.52 -14.55 -26.33
N ALA A 120 27.36 -14.31 -27.63
CA ALA A 120 26.71 -13.11 -28.16
C ALA A 120 25.23 -13.03 -27.79
N LEU A 121 24.48 -14.14 -27.88
CA LEU A 121 23.08 -14.22 -27.46
C LEU A 121 22.91 -13.94 -25.96
N THR A 122 23.85 -14.43 -25.14
CA THR A 122 23.85 -14.19 -23.68
C THR A 122 24.04 -12.71 -23.39
N LEU A 123 24.93 -12.04 -24.13
CA LEU A 123 25.22 -10.62 -23.95
C LEU A 123 24.02 -9.73 -24.25
N VAL A 124 23.19 -10.10 -25.22
CA VAL A 124 22.01 -9.32 -25.60
C VAL A 124 20.70 -9.84 -24.99
N ASP A 125 20.74 -10.90 -24.18
CA ASP A 125 19.56 -11.55 -23.60
C ASP A 125 18.53 -11.98 -24.66
N ALA A 126 19.00 -12.71 -25.68
CA ALA A 126 18.20 -13.15 -26.81
C ALA A 126 17.71 -14.61 -26.75
N HIS A 127 18.13 -15.38 -25.73
CA HIS A 127 17.70 -16.76 -25.52
C HIS A 127 16.19 -17.00 -25.58
N PRO A 128 15.33 -16.15 -24.95
CA PRO A 128 13.90 -16.42 -24.89
C PRO A 128 13.20 -16.48 -26.26
N PHE A 129 13.79 -15.87 -27.29
CA PHE A 129 13.23 -15.79 -28.63
C PHE A 129 14.18 -16.34 -29.71
N ARG A 130 15.27 -17.01 -29.33
CA ARG A 130 16.29 -17.54 -30.24
C ARG A 130 15.73 -18.38 -31.38
N HIS A 131 14.67 -19.15 -31.13
CA HIS A 131 14.08 -20.06 -32.11
C HIS A 131 12.95 -19.42 -32.94
N GLN A 132 12.63 -18.14 -32.71
CA GLN A 132 11.63 -17.44 -33.51
C GLN A 132 12.23 -16.96 -34.83
N PRO A 133 11.48 -17.01 -35.94
CA PRO A 133 11.90 -16.38 -37.19
C PRO A 133 12.14 -14.88 -37.00
N ILE A 134 13.20 -14.33 -37.59
CA ILE A 134 13.56 -12.91 -37.46
C ILE A 134 12.40 -11.99 -37.87
N GLN A 135 11.60 -12.39 -38.85
CA GLN A 135 10.46 -11.60 -39.33
C GLN A 135 9.32 -11.47 -38.30
N CYS A 136 9.26 -12.37 -37.32
CA CYS A 136 8.27 -12.36 -36.23
C CYS A 136 8.75 -11.57 -35.00
N LEU A 137 10.01 -11.13 -34.99
CA LEU A 137 10.58 -10.38 -33.88
C LEU A 137 10.07 -8.93 -33.88
N SER A 138 9.82 -8.41 -32.68
CA SER A 138 9.63 -6.97 -32.47
C SER A 138 10.87 -6.17 -32.88
N HIS A 139 10.70 -4.88 -33.17
CA HIS A 139 11.81 -4.00 -33.53
C HIS A 139 12.97 -4.04 -32.51
N GLY A 140 12.66 -4.06 -31.21
CA GLY A 140 13.68 -4.17 -30.16
C GLY A 140 14.38 -5.53 -30.10
N GLN A 141 13.67 -6.63 -30.37
CA GLN A 141 14.28 -7.95 -30.49
C GLN A 141 15.21 -8.02 -31.70
N LYS A 142 14.80 -7.50 -32.86
CA LYS A 142 15.65 -7.39 -34.06
C LYS A 142 16.92 -6.60 -33.78
N LYS A 143 16.81 -5.48 -33.06
CA LYS A 143 17.96 -4.66 -32.67
C LYS A 143 18.97 -5.42 -31.81
N ARG A 144 18.49 -6.26 -30.88
CA ARG A 144 19.33 -7.15 -30.09
C ARG A 144 20.04 -8.20 -30.94
N VAL A 145 19.36 -8.79 -31.93
CA VAL A 145 19.98 -9.73 -32.87
C VAL A 145 21.07 -9.03 -33.70
N ALA A 146 20.82 -7.81 -34.18
CA ALA A 146 21.81 -7.03 -34.93
C ALA A 146 23.06 -6.72 -34.08
N ILE A 147 22.88 -6.37 -32.80
CA ILE A 147 23.99 -6.19 -31.85
C ILE A 147 24.73 -7.52 -31.61
N ALA A 148 24.04 -8.64 -31.47
CA ALA A 148 24.67 -9.94 -31.32
C ALA A 148 25.52 -10.31 -32.55
N GLY A 149 25.01 -10.05 -33.76
CA GLY A 149 25.75 -10.23 -35.01
C GLY A 149 27.01 -9.36 -35.10
N ALA A 150 26.99 -8.16 -34.49
CA ALA A 150 28.17 -7.31 -34.37
C ALA A 150 29.18 -7.85 -33.31
N LEU A 151 28.68 -8.35 -32.18
CA LEU A 151 29.49 -8.85 -31.06
C LEU A 151 30.15 -10.20 -31.34
N VAL A 152 29.56 -11.02 -32.20
CA VAL A 152 30.09 -12.37 -32.54
C VAL A 152 31.52 -12.31 -33.11
N LEU A 153 31.88 -11.19 -33.75
CA LEU A 153 33.22 -10.93 -34.27
C LEU A 153 34.26 -10.67 -33.17
N GLN A 154 33.81 -10.51 -31.92
CA GLN A 154 34.63 -10.09 -30.78
C GLN A 154 35.35 -8.76 -31.05
N ALA A 155 34.67 -7.85 -31.74
CA ALA A 155 35.20 -6.54 -32.10
C ALA A 155 35.50 -5.71 -30.85
N LYS A 156 36.69 -5.09 -30.83
CA LYS A 156 37.10 -4.21 -29.73
C LYS A 156 36.27 -2.93 -29.65
N TYR A 157 35.79 -2.42 -30.78
CA TYR A 157 34.93 -1.25 -30.86
C TYR A 157 33.54 -1.62 -31.39
N LEU A 158 32.51 -1.16 -30.70
CA LEU A 158 31.12 -1.29 -31.11
C LEU A 158 30.51 0.10 -31.32
N LEU A 159 30.17 0.42 -32.57
CA LEU A 159 29.50 1.67 -32.94
C LEU A 159 27.99 1.41 -33.00
N LEU A 160 27.21 2.08 -32.16
CA LEU A 160 25.75 1.97 -32.09
C LEU A 160 25.09 3.27 -32.57
N ASP A 161 24.45 3.27 -33.74
CA ASP A 161 23.72 4.43 -34.24
C ASP A 161 22.25 4.36 -33.78
N GLU A 162 21.84 5.32 -32.97
CA GLU A 162 20.49 5.44 -32.39
C GLU A 162 19.93 4.12 -31.81
N PRO A 163 20.62 3.50 -30.83
CA PRO A 163 20.28 2.15 -30.36
C PRO A 163 18.90 2.04 -29.71
N THR A 164 18.37 3.14 -29.16
CA THR A 164 17.08 3.18 -28.46
C THR A 164 15.93 3.70 -29.33
N ALA A 165 16.19 4.09 -30.58
CA ALA A 165 15.14 4.52 -31.49
C ALA A 165 14.12 3.40 -31.70
N GLY A 166 12.83 3.73 -31.54
CA GLY A 166 11.72 2.80 -31.69
C GLY A 166 11.50 1.82 -30.52
N LEU A 167 12.22 1.98 -29.40
CA LEU A 167 12.03 1.16 -28.19
C LEU A 167 11.06 1.81 -27.20
N ASP A 168 10.31 0.97 -26.48
CA ASP A 168 9.54 1.39 -25.32
C ASP A 168 10.46 1.60 -24.09
N PRO A 169 9.94 2.13 -22.96
CA PRO A 169 10.78 2.36 -21.77
C PRO A 169 11.47 1.10 -21.23
N ALA A 170 10.82 -0.07 -21.32
CA ALA A 170 11.41 -1.34 -20.89
C ALA A 170 12.57 -1.77 -21.79
N GLY A 171 12.40 -1.68 -23.11
CA GLY A 171 13.43 -1.96 -24.11
C GLY A 171 14.61 -0.98 -24.01
N ARG A 172 14.35 0.30 -23.70
CA ARG A 172 15.41 1.28 -23.41
C ARG A 172 16.26 0.85 -22.21
N ALA A 173 15.64 0.47 -21.09
CA ALA A 173 16.36 0.01 -19.90
C ALA A 173 17.19 -1.26 -20.18
N GLN A 174 16.64 -2.18 -20.96
CA GLN A 174 17.38 -3.37 -21.43
C GLN A 174 18.60 -2.99 -22.29
N MET A 175 18.46 -2.03 -23.21
CA MET A 175 19.56 -1.55 -24.04
C MET A 175 20.70 -0.95 -23.21
N ILE A 176 20.36 -0.17 -22.18
CA ILE A 176 21.33 0.38 -21.22
C ILE A 176 22.11 -0.75 -20.52
N ALA A 177 21.40 -1.79 -20.06
CA ALA A 177 22.03 -2.93 -19.42
C ALA A 177 22.98 -3.69 -20.37
N ILE A 178 22.59 -3.86 -21.64
CA ILE A 178 23.42 -4.50 -22.68
C ILE A 178 24.70 -3.68 -22.92
N VAL A 179 24.59 -2.36 -23.12
CA VAL A 179 25.75 -1.47 -23.30
C VAL A 179 26.72 -1.57 -22.12
N ARG A 180 26.22 -1.51 -20.89
CA ARG A 180 27.04 -1.63 -19.67
C ARG A 180 27.75 -2.99 -19.60
N ARG A 181 27.05 -4.08 -19.95
CA ARG A 181 27.62 -5.43 -19.96
C ARG A 181 28.75 -5.56 -20.98
N ILE A 182 28.56 -5.01 -22.19
CA ILE A 182 29.58 -5.00 -23.25
C ILE A 182 30.80 -4.17 -22.82
N ALA A 183 30.58 -2.98 -22.26
CA ALA A 183 31.67 -2.15 -21.75
C ALA A 183 32.45 -2.82 -20.61
N ALA A 184 31.76 -3.54 -19.71
CA ALA A 184 32.39 -4.28 -18.61
C ALA A 184 33.28 -5.44 -19.08
N GLN A 185 33.10 -5.94 -20.31
CA GLN A 185 34.00 -6.93 -20.93
C GLN A 185 35.26 -6.32 -21.54
N GLY A 186 35.43 -4.99 -21.47
CA GLY A 186 36.60 -4.27 -21.98
C GLY A 186 36.45 -3.77 -23.42
N ASN A 187 35.25 -3.85 -24.01
CA ASN A 187 34.95 -3.28 -25.32
C ASN A 187 34.74 -1.75 -25.20
N HIS A 188 35.11 -1.03 -26.25
CA HIS A 188 34.81 0.39 -26.38
C HIS A 188 33.50 0.56 -27.15
N VAL A 189 32.48 1.13 -26.51
CA VAL A 189 31.17 1.38 -27.11
C VAL A 189 31.06 2.86 -27.48
N VAL A 190 30.69 3.16 -28.73
CA VAL A 190 30.46 4.52 -29.22
C VAL A 190 29.01 4.63 -29.62
N ILE A 191 28.27 5.55 -29.00
CA ILE A 191 26.82 5.65 -29.17
C ILE A 191 26.47 7.00 -29.80
N SER A 192 25.86 6.97 -30.97
CA SER A 192 25.21 8.14 -31.56
C SER A 192 23.76 8.16 -31.09
N SER A 193 23.33 9.24 -30.42
CA SER A 193 21.91 9.40 -30.11
C SER A 193 21.48 10.85 -29.94
N HIS A 194 20.19 11.11 -30.16
CA HIS A 194 19.51 12.34 -29.74
C HIS A 194 18.80 12.18 -28.37
N ASP A 195 18.76 10.97 -27.79
CA ASP A 195 18.30 10.74 -26.42
C ASP A 195 19.40 11.14 -25.44
N ILE A 196 19.30 12.38 -24.96
CA ILE A 196 20.32 13.02 -24.14
C ILE A 196 20.39 12.38 -22.74
N ASP A 197 19.26 11.94 -22.20
CA ASP A 197 19.20 11.28 -20.90
C ASP A 197 19.89 9.91 -20.96
N LEU A 198 19.72 9.16 -22.07
CA LEU A 198 20.44 7.91 -22.30
C LEU A 198 21.94 8.15 -22.31
N ILE A 199 22.40 9.10 -23.14
CA ILE A 199 23.82 9.39 -23.30
C ILE A 199 24.44 9.82 -21.97
N TYR A 200 23.74 10.67 -21.21
CA TYR A 200 24.18 11.10 -19.90
C TYR A 200 24.35 9.94 -18.90
N GLU A 201 23.40 9.00 -18.90
CA GLU A 201 23.40 7.86 -17.98
C GLU A 201 24.51 6.84 -18.29
N VAL A 202 24.79 6.57 -19.57
CA VAL A 202 25.68 5.46 -19.96
C VAL A 202 27.09 5.87 -20.36
N SER A 203 27.31 7.13 -20.75
CA SER A 203 28.60 7.55 -21.32
C SER A 203 29.59 8.01 -20.26
N ASP A 204 30.86 7.75 -20.50
CA ASP A 204 31.98 8.26 -19.68
C ASP A 204 32.47 9.61 -20.22
N ALA A 205 32.41 9.79 -21.54
CA ALA A 205 32.71 11.04 -22.23
C ALA A 205 31.67 11.30 -23.33
N VAL A 206 31.47 12.58 -23.66
CA VAL A 206 30.56 13.00 -24.72
C VAL A 206 31.24 13.97 -25.68
N TYR A 207 30.92 13.84 -26.97
CA TYR A 207 31.23 14.80 -28.02
C TYR A 207 29.93 15.40 -28.55
N VAL A 208 29.87 16.74 -28.58
CA VAL A 208 28.71 17.50 -29.05
C VAL A 208 29.00 18.02 -30.44
N LEU A 209 28.28 17.54 -31.43
CA LEU A 209 28.40 17.96 -32.83
C LEU A 209 27.37 19.05 -33.17
N ARG A 210 27.83 20.05 -33.93
CA ARG A 210 26.99 21.08 -34.53
C ARG A 210 27.45 21.34 -35.96
N GLN A 211 26.55 21.18 -36.94
CA GLN A 211 26.81 21.49 -38.35
C GLN A 211 28.14 20.93 -38.91
N GLY A 212 28.51 19.72 -38.48
CA GLY A 212 29.72 19.03 -38.93
C GLY A 212 31.00 19.31 -38.13
N GLU A 213 30.93 20.09 -37.04
CA GLU A 213 32.07 20.43 -36.18
C GLU A 213 31.85 19.96 -34.74
N VAL A 214 32.93 19.70 -34.01
CA VAL A 214 32.89 19.39 -32.58
C VAL A 214 32.79 20.69 -31.80
N LEU A 215 31.63 20.95 -31.20
CA LEU A 215 31.37 22.15 -30.41
C LEU A 215 31.92 22.03 -28.98
N ALA A 216 31.87 20.84 -28.40
CA ALA A 216 32.44 20.53 -27.10
C ALA A 216 32.74 19.04 -26.94
N GLN A 217 33.66 18.75 -26.04
CA GLN A 217 34.01 17.40 -25.60
C GLN A 217 34.34 17.40 -24.11
N GLY A 218 34.11 16.28 -23.42
CA GLY A 218 34.50 16.12 -22.02
C GLY A 218 33.57 15.18 -21.25
N ALA A 219 33.65 15.26 -19.92
CA ALA A 219 32.77 14.51 -19.04
C ALA A 219 31.30 14.95 -19.21
N PRO A 220 30.32 14.02 -19.27
CA PRO A 220 28.92 14.37 -19.53
C PRO A 220 28.36 15.43 -18.57
N GLY A 221 28.63 15.31 -17.27
CA GLY A 221 28.14 16.27 -16.27
C GLY A 221 28.60 17.70 -16.53
N GLU A 222 29.87 17.88 -16.92
CA GLU A 222 30.44 19.20 -17.19
C GLU A 222 29.96 19.80 -18.51
N VAL A 223 29.84 18.95 -19.55
CA VAL A 223 29.42 19.38 -20.89
C VAL A 223 27.94 19.73 -20.90
N PHE A 224 27.08 18.85 -20.37
CA PHE A 224 25.63 19.06 -20.35
C PHE A 224 25.18 20.16 -19.38
N ALA A 225 26.00 20.54 -18.39
CA ALA A 225 25.70 21.68 -17.51
C ALA A 225 25.73 23.04 -18.24
N ARG A 226 26.42 23.14 -19.38
CA ARG A 226 26.51 24.37 -20.19
C ARG A 226 25.26 24.55 -21.06
N ALA A 227 24.20 25.10 -20.46
CA ALA A 227 22.89 25.28 -21.12
C ALA A 227 22.97 26.05 -22.45
N ASP A 228 23.81 27.08 -22.56
CA ASP A 228 24.00 27.85 -23.79
C ASP A 228 24.58 27.01 -24.93
N LEU A 229 25.50 26.10 -24.59
CA LEU A 229 26.13 25.19 -25.55
C LEU A 229 25.12 24.16 -26.07
N MET A 230 24.29 23.60 -25.18
CA MET A 230 23.21 22.67 -25.58
C MET A 230 22.23 23.36 -26.52
N ARG A 231 21.78 24.57 -26.18
CA ARG A 231 20.90 25.38 -27.05
C ARG A 231 21.54 25.65 -28.41
N ALA A 232 22.81 26.03 -28.45
CA ALA A 232 23.54 26.26 -29.69
C ALA A 232 23.64 24.99 -30.57
N ALA A 233 23.76 23.81 -29.96
CA ALA A 233 23.79 22.51 -30.65
C ALA A 233 22.39 21.98 -31.05
N GLY A 234 21.30 22.68 -30.69
CA GLY A 234 19.93 22.23 -30.93
C GLY A 234 19.50 21.10 -29.99
N LEU A 235 20.06 21.05 -28.78
CA LEU A 235 19.87 20.01 -27.77
C LEU A 235 19.23 20.58 -26.49
N THR A 236 18.57 19.71 -25.72
CA THR A 236 18.13 20.00 -24.35
C THR A 236 19.17 19.55 -23.33
N GLN A 237 19.01 19.92 -22.05
CA GLN A 237 19.80 19.31 -20.99
C GLN A 237 19.14 18.01 -20.52
N PRO A 238 19.91 16.99 -20.09
CA PRO A 238 19.35 15.87 -19.35
C PRO A 238 18.59 16.38 -18.12
N TRP A 239 17.49 15.74 -17.76
CA TRP A 239 16.63 16.25 -16.69
C TRP A 239 17.36 16.29 -15.32
N LEU A 240 18.22 15.31 -15.03
CA LEU A 240 19.05 15.28 -13.82
C LEU A 240 20.03 16.48 -13.75
N VAL A 241 20.65 16.82 -14.88
CA VAL A 241 21.53 17.99 -14.98
C VAL A 241 20.72 19.29 -14.83
N LYS A 242 19.50 19.32 -15.36
CA LYS A 242 18.59 20.46 -15.20
C LYS A 242 18.20 20.66 -13.74
N LEU A 243 17.90 19.60 -12.99
CA LEU A 243 17.64 19.69 -11.55
C LEU A 243 18.86 20.21 -10.78
N HIS A 244 20.05 19.70 -11.08
CA HIS A 244 21.28 20.19 -10.47
C HIS A 244 21.51 21.68 -10.73
N THR A 245 21.44 22.10 -11.99
CA THR A 245 21.76 23.47 -12.40
C THR A 245 20.68 24.49 -12.03
N GLN A 246 19.40 24.10 -11.99
CA GLN A 246 18.30 25.03 -11.69
C GLN A 246 17.89 25.04 -10.21
N LEU A 247 18.03 23.92 -9.51
CA LEU A 247 17.57 23.78 -8.12
C LEU A 247 18.73 23.56 -7.11
N GLY A 248 19.98 23.48 -7.57
CA GLY A 248 21.14 23.26 -6.69
C GLY A 248 21.20 21.85 -6.08
N LEU A 249 20.46 20.90 -6.64
CA LEU A 249 20.40 19.51 -6.17
C LEU A 249 21.67 18.72 -6.55
N PRO A 250 21.99 17.58 -5.91
CA PRO A 250 23.21 16.83 -6.23
C PRO A 250 23.20 16.34 -7.68
N LEU A 251 24.37 16.43 -8.34
CA LEU A 251 24.56 15.94 -9.69
C LEU A 251 24.77 14.42 -9.66
N CYS A 252 23.75 13.66 -10.07
CA CYS A 252 23.78 12.20 -10.11
C CYS A 252 23.65 11.72 -11.56
N LYS A 253 24.29 10.60 -11.90
CA LYS A 253 24.20 10.02 -13.26
C LYS A 253 22.91 9.22 -13.49
N ARG A 254 22.27 8.76 -12.41
CA ARG A 254 21.10 7.89 -12.47
C ARG A 254 19.97 8.35 -11.56
N GLU A 255 18.76 7.96 -11.91
CA GLU A 255 17.53 8.26 -11.16
C GLU A 255 17.55 7.68 -9.74
N ASP A 256 17.98 6.42 -9.59
CA ASP A 256 18.09 5.74 -8.30
C ASP A 256 19.13 6.39 -7.38
N GLU A 257 20.28 6.79 -7.93
CA GLU A 257 21.33 7.53 -7.24
C GLU A 257 20.82 8.92 -6.80
N PHE A 258 20.07 9.59 -7.66
CA PHE A 258 19.46 10.88 -7.33
C PHE A 258 18.48 10.75 -6.15
N PHE A 259 17.52 9.83 -6.22
CA PHE A 259 16.54 9.70 -5.14
C PHE A 259 17.15 9.21 -3.82
N SER A 260 18.15 8.33 -3.88
CA SER A 260 18.89 7.91 -2.68
C SER A 260 19.71 9.05 -2.07
N THR A 261 20.44 9.81 -2.89
CA THR A 261 21.23 10.96 -2.42
C THR A 261 20.34 12.10 -1.94
N TYR A 262 19.24 12.39 -2.65
CA TYR A 262 18.27 13.41 -2.27
C TYR A 262 17.55 13.06 -0.97
N ALA A 263 17.17 11.79 -0.76
CA ALA A 263 16.68 11.32 0.54
C ALA A 263 17.73 11.57 1.63
N THR A 264 18.98 11.17 1.40
CA THR A 264 20.08 11.34 2.36
C THR A 264 20.44 12.82 2.63
N GLN A 265 20.26 13.73 1.67
CA GLN A 265 20.51 15.16 1.85
C GLN A 265 19.33 15.90 2.48
N ARG A 266 18.10 15.45 2.24
CA ARG A 266 16.91 15.92 2.97
C ARG A 266 17.01 15.58 4.46
N ASP A 267 17.66 14.47 4.78
CA ASP A 267 17.98 14.03 6.15
C ASP A 267 19.05 14.89 6.85
N LYS A 268 19.77 15.77 6.14
CA LYS A 268 20.78 16.68 6.71
C LYS A 268 20.21 18.05 7.14
N GLY A 269 18.91 18.28 6.95
CA GLY A 269 18.19 19.42 7.54
C GLY A 269 17.79 19.13 8.99
N GLY A 270 18.75 19.24 9.93
CA GLY A 270 18.55 18.96 11.36
C GLY A 270 18.51 17.46 11.68
N PRO A 271 18.80 17.03 12.92
CA PRO A 271 18.85 15.61 13.25
C PRO A 271 17.46 15.00 13.06
N MET A 272 17.30 14.12 12.06
CA MET A 272 16.14 13.25 11.99
C MET A 272 16.20 12.27 13.16
N THR A 273 15.45 12.55 14.21
CA THR A 273 15.18 11.55 15.23
C THR A 273 14.34 10.45 14.60
N GLN A 274 14.96 9.31 14.28
CA GLN A 274 14.25 8.07 13.97
C GLN A 274 13.22 7.83 15.07
N ALA A 275 11.94 7.66 14.68
CA ALA A 275 10.87 7.42 15.64
C ALA A 275 11.22 6.23 16.53
N MET A 276 10.99 6.37 17.83
CA MET A 276 11.03 5.24 18.74
C MET A 276 9.86 4.32 18.40
N ALA A 277 10.10 3.04 18.15
CA ALA A 277 9.04 2.08 17.84
C ALA A 277 8.98 0.99 18.89
N ILE A 278 7.77 0.47 19.15
CA ILE A 278 7.54 -0.72 19.97
C ILE A 278 6.42 -1.52 19.33
N MET A 279 6.52 -2.85 19.30
CA MET A 279 5.49 -3.71 18.72
C MET A 279 4.90 -4.65 19.77
N LEU A 280 3.57 -4.74 19.80
CA LEU A 280 2.84 -5.68 20.66
C LEU A 280 2.38 -6.87 19.82
N GLN A 281 2.85 -8.06 20.19
CA GLN A 281 2.42 -9.33 19.59
C GLN A 281 1.76 -10.20 20.67
N GLY A 282 0.96 -11.20 20.28
CA GLY A 282 0.16 -11.97 21.25
C GLY A 282 0.60 -13.41 21.30
N THR A 283 0.29 -14.15 22.35
CA THR A 283 0.40 -15.63 22.31
C THR A 283 -0.77 -16.27 21.55
N ALA A 284 -1.84 -15.51 21.33
CA ALA A 284 -3.02 -15.89 20.57
C ALA A 284 -3.77 -14.66 20.00
N SER A 285 -4.82 -14.92 19.22
CA SER A 285 -5.82 -13.90 18.89
C SER A 285 -6.62 -13.49 20.14
N ASP A 286 -7.02 -12.22 20.20
CA ASP A 286 -7.83 -11.67 21.30
C ASP A 286 -7.23 -11.82 22.72
N VAL A 287 -5.91 -11.59 22.84
CA VAL A 287 -5.21 -11.47 24.14
C VAL A 287 -5.26 -10.05 24.71
N GLY A 288 -5.95 -9.12 24.03
CA GLY A 288 -6.07 -7.71 24.42
C GLY A 288 -5.02 -6.76 23.83
N LYS A 289 -4.36 -7.13 22.72
CA LYS A 289 -3.33 -6.29 22.05
C LYS A 289 -3.86 -4.91 21.68
N SER A 290 -4.98 -4.83 20.98
CA SER A 290 -5.54 -3.55 20.50
C SER A 290 -5.81 -2.55 21.62
N VAL A 291 -6.28 -3.05 22.77
CA VAL A 291 -6.50 -2.25 23.97
C VAL A 291 -5.17 -1.76 24.53
N LEU A 292 -4.19 -2.64 24.72
CA LEU A 292 -2.86 -2.24 25.22
C LEU A 292 -2.12 -1.28 24.28
N VAL A 293 -2.27 -1.44 22.96
CA VAL A 293 -1.73 -0.49 21.97
C VAL A 293 -2.38 0.88 22.14
N ALA A 294 -3.70 0.94 22.27
CA ALA A 294 -4.40 2.21 22.53
C ALA A 294 -3.95 2.85 23.85
N GLY A 295 -3.77 2.06 24.91
CA GLY A 295 -3.28 2.56 26.19
C GLY A 295 -1.85 3.10 26.13
N LEU A 296 -0.94 2.44 25.40
CA LEU A 296 0.41 2.99 25.15
C LEU A 296 0.37 4.27 24.32
N CYS A 297 -0.45 4.31 23.27
CA CYS A 297 -0.68 5.54 22.51
C CYS A 297 -1.17 6.68 23.40
N ARG A 298 -2.10 6.39 24.32
CA ARG A 298 -2.60 7.40 25.26
C ARG A 298 -1.53 7.87 26.24
N ILE A 299 -0.75 6.94 26.80
CA ILE A 299 0.38 7.26 27.69
C ILE A 299 1.37 8.18 26.99
N PHE A 300 1.78 7.84 25.76
CA PHE A 300 2.73 8.65 24.99
C PHE A 300 2.17 10.03 24.65
N TYR A 301 0.89 10.12 24.29
CA TYR A 301 0.20 11.38 24.08
C TYR A 301 0.17 12.25 25.36
N GLN A 302 -0.20 11.66 26.50
CA GLN A 302 -0.21 12.35 27.81
C GLN A 302 1.20 12.80 28.24
N ASP A 303 2.23 12.03 27.89
CA ASP A 303 3.64 12.35 28.15
C ASP A 303 4.22 13.36 27.13
N GLY A 304 3.38 13.89 26.23
CA GLY A 304 3.73 14.97 25.30
C GLY A 304 4.41 14.52 24.01
N LEU A 305 4.46 13.22 23.72
CA LEU A 305 5.04 12.70 22.48
C LEU A 305 4.00 12.69 21.35
N ARG A 306 4.44 13.07 20.15
CA ARG A 306 3.65 12.80 18.93
C ARG A 306 3.72 11.31 18.63
N THR A 307 2.62 10.60 18.85
CA THR A 307 2.56 9.15 18.62
C THR A 307 1.50 8.75 17.60
N ALA A 308 1.71 7.63 16.92
CA ALA A 308 0.70 7.02 16.06
C ALA A 308 0.71 5.48 16.20
N PRO A 309 -0.46 4.84 16.09
CA PRO A 309 -0.54 3.39 16.00
C PRO A 309 -0.20 2.90 14.58
N PHE A 310 0.20 1.64 14.45
CA PHE A 310 0.40 1.01 13.14
C PHE A 310 0.12 -0.49 13.16
N LYS A 311 -0.80 -0.94 12.31
CA LYS A 311 -1.09 -2.36 12.07
C LYS A 311 -1.05 -2.63 10.57
N SER A 312 0.04 -3.23 10.12
CA SER A 312 0.32 -3.45 8.69
C SER A 312 -0.82 -4.18 7.96
N GLN A 313 -1.44 -5.15 8.63
CA GLN A 313 -2.60 -5.88 8.15
C GLN A 313 -3.59 -6.11 9.29
N ASN A 314 -4.84 -5.70 9.07
CA ASN A 314 -5.96 -6.06 9.94
C ASN A 314 -6.95 -6.97 9.18
N MET A 315 -7.66 -7.84 9.89
CA MET A 315 -8.75 -8.64 9.36
C MET A 315 -9.99 -8.42 10.22
N ALA A 316 -10.90 -7.55 9.78
CA ALA A 316 -12.07 -7.15 10.56
C ALA A 316 -13.25 -6.77 9.64
N LEU A 317 -14.46 -7.17 10.04
CA LEU A 317 -15.70 -6.71 9.39
C LEU A 317 -16.05 -5.27 9.74
N ASN A 318 -15.69 -4.85 10.96
CA ASN A 318 -15.98 -3.53 11.49
C ASN A 318 -14.92 -2.49 11.06
N SER A 319 -15.38 -1.41 10.44
CA SER A 319 -14.52 -0.36 9.89
C SER A 319 -15.24 0.98 9.88
N GLY A 320 -14.46 2.05 9.91
CA GLY A 320 -14.95 3.42 9.72
C GLY A 320 -14.26 4.11 8.56
N ILE A 321 -14.51 5.41 8.47
CA ILE A 321 -14.02 6.26 7.39
C ILE A 321 -13.08 7.33 7.97
N THR A 322 -11.93 7.53 7.31
CA THR A 322 -10.98 8.60 7.62
C THR A 322 -11.49 9.95 7.09
N PRO A 323 -10.92 11.09 7.51
CA PRO A 323 -11.27 12.40 6.96
C PRO A 323 -11.22 12.49 5.44
N ASP A 324 -10.30 11.76 4.81
CA ASP A 324 -10.13 11.70 3.35
C ASP A 324 -11.08 10.71 2.64
N GLY A 325 -12.10 10.20 3.35
CA GLY A 325 -13.08 9.27 2.79
C GLY A 325 -12.57 7.84 2.60
N LYS A 326 -11.45 7.47 3.23
CA LYS A 326 -10.84 6.13 3.10
C LYS A 326 -11.30 5.17 4.18
N GLU A 327 -11.44 3.91 3.84
CA GLU A 327 -11.90 2.88 4.78
C GLU A 327 -10.76 2.35 5.67
N MET A 328 -11.03 2.20 6.97
CA MET A 328 -10.01 1.82 7.97
C MET A 328 -10.63 0.98 9.09
N GLY A 329 -9.88 -0.02 9.61
CA GLY A 329 -10.35 -0.88 10.70
C GLY A 329 -10.72 -0.09 11.97
N ARG A 330 -11.80 -0.49 12.66
CA ARG A 330 -12.32 0.27 13.82
C ARG A 330 -11.35 0.31 15.00
N ALA A 331 -10.61 -0.76 15.23
CA ALA A 331 -9.57 -0.80 16.25
C ALA A 331 -8.48 0.25 16.04
N GLN A 332 -8.01 0.45 14.81
CA GLN A 332 -6.98 1.46 14.54
C GLN A 332 -7.54 2.88 14.59
N ILE A 333 -8.83 3.09 14.29
CA ILE A 333 -9.51 4.36 14.53
C ILE A 333 -9.55 4.67 16.04
N PHE A 334 -9.90 3.67 16.86
CA PHE A 334 -9.86 3.78 18.32
C PHE A 334 -8.45 4.09 18.84
N GLN A 335 -7.42 3.41 18.31
CA GLN A 335 -6.02 3.69 18.67
C GLN A 335 -5.57 5.10 18.26
N ALA A 336 -6.00 5.61 17.10
CA ALA A 336 -5.71 6.97 16.66
C ALA A 336 -6.36 8.01 17.60
N GLN A 337 -7.59 7.75 18.04
CA GLN A 337 -8.26 8.56 19.06
C GLN A 337 -7.50 8.54 20.39
N ALA A 338 -7.01 7.39 20.82
CA ALA A 338 -6.18 7.28 22.03
C ALA A 338 -4.86 8.07 21.92
N ALA A 339 -4.27 8.10 20.72
CA ALA A 339 -3.10 8.93 20.38
C ALA A 339 -3.42 10.43 20.24
N GLY A 340 -4.69 10.85 20.32
CA GLY A 340 -5.09 12.26 20.20
C GLY A 340 -4.97 12.82 18.78
N ILE A 341 -5.01 11.97 17.75
CA ILE A 341 -4.85 12.36 16.34
C ILE A 341 -6.02 11.87 15.49
N ALA A 342 -6.19 12.49 14.31
CA ALA A 342 -7.19 12.06 13.35
C ALA A 342 -6.83 10.69 12.76
N PRO A 343 -7.81 9.82 12.45
CA PRO A 343 -7.54 8.55 11.79
C PRO A 343 -6.91 8.75 10.41
N ASP A 344 -5.77 8.10 10.19
CA ASP A 344 -5.04 8.10 8.92
C ASP A 344 -4.95 6.66 8.41
N VAL A 345 -5.32 6.44 7.15
CA VAL A 345 -5.36 5.11 6.55
C VAL A 345 -3.98 4.44 6.51
N ARG A 346 -2.89 5.22 6.55
CA ARG A 346 -1.52 4.72 6.66
C ARG A 346 -1.28 3.91 7.94
N MET A 347 -2.06 4.14 8.99
CA MET A 347 -2.00 3.36 10.24
C MET A 347 -2.54 1.93 10.06
N ASN A 348 -3.34 1.68 9.02
CA ASN A 348 -3.84 0.36 8.65
C ASN A 348 -3.86 0.18 7.11
N PRO A 349 -2.69 0.00 6.47
CA PRO A 349 -2.58 0.04 5.01
C PRO A 349 -3.24 -1.14 4.31
N VAL A 350 -3.38 -2.29 4.99
CA VAL A 350 -4.08 -3.47 4.46
C VAL A 350 -5.19 -3.87 5.42
N LEU A 351 -6.43 -3.88 4.92
CA LEU A 351 -7.60 -4.34 5.65
C LEU A 351 -8.26 -5.48 4.87
N LEU A 352 -8.34 -6.64 5.49
CA LEU A 352 -9.02 -7.82 4.95
C LEU A 352 -10.43 -7.90 5.53
N LYS A 353 -11.42 -7.99 4.66
CA LYS A 353 -12.82 -8.18 5.04
C LYS A 353 -13.29 -9.56 4.62
N PRO A 354 -13.48 -10.51 5.57
CA PRO A 354 -13.96 -11.83 5.22
C PRO A 354 -15.37 -11.72 4.62
N THR A 355 -15.58 -12.26 3.43
CA THR A 355 -16.90 -12.33 2.77
C THR A 355 -17.49 -13.74 2.83
N SER A 356 -16.64 -14.75 3.02
CA SER A 356 -16.99 -16.15 3.29
C SER A 356 -15.83 -16.85 4.00
N ASP A 357 -15.98 -18.12 4.37
CA ASP A 357 -14.91 -18.91 5.00
C ASP A 357 -13.62 -19.03 4.17
N ARG A 358 -13.68 -18.78 2.85
CA ARG A 358 -12.55 -18.99 1.92
C ARG A 358 -12.14 -17.75 1.14
N LYS A 359 -12.87 -16.65 1.24
CA LYS A 359 -12.63 -15.41 0.48
C LYS A 359 -12.63 -14.19 1.39
N ALA A 360 -11.74 -13.25 1.09
CA ALA A 360 -11.72 -11.95 1.71
C ALA A 360 -11.58 -10.85 0.65
N GLN A 361 -12.30 -9.77 0.86
CA GLN A 361 -12.08 -8.52 0.15
C GLN A 361 -10.81 -7.86 0.70
N VAL A 362 -9.91 -7.50 -0.21
CA VAL A 362 -8.65 -6.83 0.12
C VAL A 362 -8.84 -5.32 -0.09
N VAL A 363 -8.79 -4.57 0.98
CA VAL A 363 -8.81 -3.11 0.99
C VAL A 363 -7.37 -2.61 1.20
N LEU A 364 -6.83 -1.87 0.23
CA LEU A 364 -5.47 -1.31 0.26
C LEU A 364 -5.55 0.21 0.33
N MET A 365 -4.88 0.80 1.31
CA MET A 365 -4.93 2.25 1.54
C MET A 365 -6.37 2.80 1.58
N GLY A 366 -7.28 1.99 2.13
CA GLY A 366 -8.70 2.29 2.31
C GLY A 366 -9.55 2.29 1.05
N GLU A 367 -9.03 1.73 -0.05
CA GLU A 367 -9.79 1.47 -1.28
C GLU A 367 -9.87 -0.03 -1.57
N VAL A 368 -11.00 -0.49 -2.09
CA VAL A 368 -11.18 -1.89 -2.50
C VAL A 368 -10.24 -2.18 -3.68
N ALA A 369 -9.32 -3.12 -3.48
CA ALA A 369 -8.35 -3.52 -4.50
C ALA A 369 -8.83 -4.74 -5.29
N ALA A 370 -9.26 -5.80 -4.60
CA ALA A 370 -9.79 -7.03 -5.21
C ALA A 370 -10.44 -7.94 -4.16
N ASP A 371 -11.27 -8.88 -4.60
CA ASP A 371 -11.64 -10.05 -3.83
C ASP A 371 -10.65 -11.19 -4.11
N MET A 372 -10.07 -11.76 -3.06
CA MET A 372 -9.06 -12.81 -3.17
C MET A 372 -9.39 -14.01 -2.27
N ASP A 373 -9.08 -15.22 -2.75
CA ASP A 373 -8.99 -16.37 -1.87
C ASP A 373 -7.66 -16.37 -1.09
N ALA A 374 -7.57 -17.23 -0.07
CA ALA A 374 -6.40 -17.31 0.80
C ALA A 374 -5.08 -17.62 0.04
N VAL A 375 -5.14 -18.44 -1.02
CA VAL A 375 -3.95 -18.86 -1.79
C VAL A 375 -3.43 -17.71 -2.64
N SER A 376 -4.34 -17.06 -3.37
CA SER A 376 -4.04 -15.90 -4.23
C SER A 376 -3.50 -14.75 -3.39
N TYR A 377 -4.11 -14.49 -2.22
CA TYR A 377 -3.61 -13.49 -1.30
C TYR A 377 -2.19 -13.81 -0.78
N HIS A 378 -1.91 -15.08 -0.48
CA HIS A 378 -0.58 -15.51 -0.04
C HIS A 378 0.51 -15.31 -1.11
N GLN A 379 0.15 -15.39 -2.40
CA GLN A 379 1.05 -15.07 -3.51
C GLN A 379 1.23 -13.56 -3.73
N TYR A 380 0.27 -12.74 -3.30
CA TYR A 380 0.31 -11.29 -3.43
C TYR A 380 1.14 -10.58 -2.34
N LYS A 381 1.29 -11.19 -1.16
CA LYS A 381 2.03 -10.63 0.00
C LYS A 381 3.41 -10.03 -0.29
N PRO A 382 4.29 -10.61 -1.14
CA PRO A 382 5.59 -10.03 -1.43
C PRO A 382 5.51 -8.61 -2.01
N ARG A 383 4.50 -8.32 -2.86
CA ARG A 383 4.27 -6.97 -3.40
C ARG A 383 3.74 -5.99 -2.34
N LEU A 384 3.01 -6.51 -1.35
CA LEU A 384 2.52 -5.71 -0.22
C LEU A 384 3.66 -5.30 0.71
N ARG A 385 4.70 -6.14 0.85
CA ARG A 385 5.83 -5.90 1.75
C ARG A 385 6.50 -4.54 1.52
N GLU A 386 6.87 -4.25 0.28
CA GLU A 386 7.52 -2.99 -0.11
C GLU A 386 6.61 -1.78 0.16
N ARG A 387 5.32 -1.90 -0.17
CA ARG A 387 4.34 -0.84 0.07
C ARG A 387 4.12 -0.58 1.56
N ILE A 388 3.97 -1.63 2.36
CA ILE A 388 3.81 -1.53 3.82
C ILE A 388 5.02 -0.85 4.44
N LEU A 389 6.24 -1.22 4.03
CA LEU A 389 7.46 -0.61 4.53
C LEU A 389 7.53 0.89 4.19
N ALA A 390 7.21 1.28 2.95
CA ALA A 390 7.17 2.68 2.55
C ALA A 390 6.13 3.49 3.35
N VAL A 391 4.94 2.90 3.57
CA VAL A 391 3.88 3.53 4.39
C VAL A 391 4.35 3.69 5.84
N TYR A 392 4.93 2.65 6.44
CA TYR A 392 5.49 2.70 7.79
C TYR A 392 6.54 3.80 7.92
N GLN A 393 7.51 3.85 7.00
CA GLN A 393 8.57 4.87 6.99
C GLN A 393 7.99 6.28 6.89
N SER A 394 6.94 6.48 6.07
CA SER A 394 6.27 7.77 5.96
C SER A 394 5.61 8.24 7.26
N LEU A 395 5.10 7.31 8.09
CA LEU A 395 4.58 7.62 9.42
C LEU A 395 5.72 7.84 10.41
N ALA A 396 6.77 6.99 10.37
CA ALA A 396 7.93 7.11 11.25
C ALA A 396 8.70 8.43 11.09
N GLN A 397 8.56 9.10 9.94
CA GLN A 397 9.11 10.45 9.72
C GLN A 397 8.29 11.57 10.35
N GLN A 398 7.01 11.33 10.68
CA GLN A 398 6.08 12.36 11.17
C GLN A 398 5.87 12.33 12.68
N TYR A 399 6.10 11.17 13.30
CA TYR A 399 5.84 10.91 14.71
C TYR A 399 7.13 10.58 15.46
N GLU A 400 7.16 10.87 16.76
CA GLU A 400 8.30 10.59 17.64
C GLU A 400 8.24 9.17 18.22
N ALA A 401 7.03 8.62 18.36
CA ALA A 401 6.80 7.27 18.88
C ALA A 401 5.75 6.51 18.04
N LEU A 402 6.08 5.29 17.60
CA LEU A 402 5.13 4.39 16.93
C LEU A 402 4.83 3.18 17.81
N VAL A 403 3.53 2.85 17.93
CA VAL A 403 3.07 1.64 18.61
C VAL A 403 2.49 0.68 17.58
N LEU A 404 3.23 -0.38 17.29
CA LEU A 404 2.85 -1.37 16.29
C LEU A 404 2.03 -2.49 16.92
N GLU A 405 1.08 -3.02 16.16
CA GLU A 405 0.27 -4.16 16.57
C GLU A 405 0.48 -5.34 15.62
N GLY A 406 0.78 -6.52 16.18
CA GLY A 406 0.77 -7.78 15.45
C GLY A 406 -0.62 -8.40 15.30
N ALA A 407 -0.73 -9.46 14.50
CA ALA A 407 -1.95 -10.26 14.37
C ALA A 407 -1.78 -11.63 15.04
N GLY A 408 -2.71 -12.04 15.90
CA GLY A 408 -2.63 -13.37 16.51
C GLY A 408 -1.31 -13.64 17.22
N SER A 409 -0.68 -14.77 16.89
CA SER A 409 0.59 -15.26 17.45
C SER A 409 1.76 -15.12 16.47
N PRO A 410 2.97 -14.71 16.91
CA PRO A 410 4.14 -14.71 16.06
C PRO A 410 4.72 -16.09 15.79
N ALA A 411 4.26 -17.12 16.51
CA ALA A 411 4.69 -18.52 16.35
C ALA A 411 3.84 -19.29 15.32
N GLU A 412 3.31 -18.61 14.29
CA GLU A 412 2.63 -19.24 13.16
C GLU A 412 3.66 -19.83 12.18
N ILE A 413 4.29 -20.93 12.60
CA ILE A 413 5.41 -21.59 11.89
C ILE A 413 5.09 -21.92 10.42
N ASN A 414 3.81 -22.10 10.09
CA ASN A 414 3.32 -22.40 8.74
C ASN A 414 3.17 -21.17 7.84
N LEU A 415 3.20 -19.94 8.37
CA LEU A 415 3.04 -18.68 7.62
C LEU A 415 4.29 -17.78 7.66
N ARG A 416 5.37 -18.25 8.28
CA ARG A 416 6.57 -17.47 8.59
C ARG A 416 7.26 -16.82 7.40
N ASP A 417 7.45 -17.56 6.30
CA ASP A 417 8.29 -17.10 5.17
C ASP A 417 7.69 -15.90 4.41
N ARG A 418 6.43 -15.56 4.66
CA ARG A 418 5.73 -14.41 4.07
C ARG A 418 4.97 -13.60 5.11
N ASP A 419 5.47 -13.61 6.34
CA ASP A 419 4.88 -12.80 7.39
C ASP A 419 5.13 -11.31 7.11
N ILE A 420 4.04 -10.55 7.12
CA ILE A 420 4.04 -9.08 6.95
C ILE A 420 3.35 -8.41 8.14
N VAL A 421 2.98 -9.17 9.17
CA VAL A 421 2.09 -8.72 10.26
C VAL A 421 2.71 -8.91 11.64
N ASN A 422 3.49 -9.96 11.87
CA ASN A 422 4.13 -10.24 13.16
C ASN A 422 5.64 -10.00 13.10
N MET A 423 6.45 -11.06 13.21
CA MET A 423 7.91 -10.97 13.24
C MET A 423 8.47 -10.41 11.93
N GLY A 424 7.83 -10.71 10.79
CA GLY A 424 8.22 -10.09 9.53
C GLY A 424 8.01 -8.57 9.54
N MET A 425 6.96 -8.07 10.21
CA MET A 425 6.78 -6.63 10.42
C MET A 425 7.77 -6.06 11.43
N ALA A 426 8.02 -6.76 12.53
CA ALA A 426 9.00 -6.34 13.55
C ALA A 426 10.41 -6.20 12.95
N GLU A 427 10.79 -7.12 12.06
CA GLU A 427 12.04 -7.07 11.31
C GLU A 427 12.08 -5.89 10.33
N MET A 428 11.01 -5.69 9.54
CA MET A 428 10.91 -4.57 8.60
C MET A 428 10.98 -3.21 9.28
N ALA A 429 10.27 -3.06 10.40
CA ALA A 429 10.25 -1.83 11.20
C ALA A 429 11.50 -1.65 12.08
N ARG A 430 12.32 -2.69 12.21
CA ARG A 430 13.45 -2.77 13.14
C ARG A 430 13.06 -2.31 14.54
N CYS A 431 12.01 -2.92 15.08
CA CYS A 431 11.46 -2.54 16.37
C CYS A 431 11.54 -3.70 17.39
N PRO A 432 11.64 -3.38 18.69
CA PRO A 432 11.54 -4.36 19.75
C PRO A 432 10.09 -4.83 19.92
N VAL A 433 9.92 -6.05 20.41
CA VAL A 433 8.63 -6.72 20.59
C VAL A 433 8.34 -6.93 22.06
N ILE A 434 7.12 -6.64 22.48
CA ILE A 434 6.53 -7.07 23.75
C ILE A 434 5.47 -8.12 23.44
N LEU A 435 5.60 -9.29 24.06
CA LEU A 435 4.64 -10.38 23.91
C LEU A 435 3.52 -10.24 24.95
N VAL A 436 2.26 -10.32 24.51
CA VAL A 436 1.07 -10.24 25.36
C VAL A 436 0.48 -11.63 25.52
N ALA A 437 0.29 -12.06 26.76
CA ALA A 437 -0.28 -13.37 27.08
C ALA A 437 -1.58 -13.22 27.89
N ASP A 438 -2.62 -13.97 27.54
CA ASP A 438 -3.92 -13.94 28.21
C ASP A 438 -4.00 -15.04 29.27
N ILE A 439 -4.13 -14.66 30.55
CA ILE A 439 -4.21 -15.64 31.65
C ILE A 439 -5.63 -16.15 31.88
N ASP A 440 -6.67 -15.42 31.45
CA ASP A 440 -8.08 -15.81 31.63
C ASP A 440 -8.40 -17.09 30.82
N LYS A 441 -7.67 -17.33 29.72
CA LYS A 441 -7.76 -18.57 28.92
C LYS A 441 -7.08 -19.79 29.58
N GLY A 442 -6.32 -19.60 30.66
CA GLY A 442 -5.50 -20.63 31.29
C GLY A 442 -4.21 -20.96 30.52
N GLY A 443 -3.26 -21.62 31.18
CA GLY A 443 -2.01 -22.09 30.55
C GLY A 443 -1.01 -20.99 30.16
N VAL A 444 -1.11 -19.80 30.73
CA VAL A 444 -0.36 -18.60 30.32
C VAL A 444 1.15 -18.83 30.19
N PHE A 445 1.79 -19.51 31.16
CA PHE A 445 3.23 -19.77 31.15
C PHE A 445 3.64 -20.72 30.02
N ALA A 446 2.81 -21.74 29.74
CA ALA A 446 3.04 -22.65 28.62
C ALA A 446 2.90 -21.93 27.28
N SER A 447 1.92 -21.02 27.16
CA SER A 447 1.75 -20.20 25.96
C SER A 447 2.94 -19.26 25.74
N ILE A 448 3.45 -18.61 26.79
CA ILE A 448 4.64 -17.76 26.73
C ILE A 448 5.85 -18.60 26.30
N TYR A 449 6.12 -19.68 27.04
CA TYR A 449 7.27 -20.55 26.78
C TYR A 449 7.24 -21.14 25.37
N GLY A 450 6.10 -21.74 24.99
CA GLY A 450 5.92 -22.36 23.68
C GLY A 450 6.08 -21.36 22.54
N THR A 451 5.52 -20.16 22.68
CA THR A 451 5.70 -19.09 21.66
C THR A 451 7.18 -18.75 21.52
N LEU A 452 7.88 -18.47 22.62
CA LEU A 452 9.30 -18.08 22.59
C LEU A 452 10.23 -19.22 22.15
N ALA A 453 9.87 -20.47 22.40
CA ALA A 453 10.64 -21.64 21.99
C ALA A 453 10.54 -21.92 20.48
N LEU A 454 9.45 -21.50 19.83
CA LEU A 454 9.22 -21.71 18.39
C LEU A 454 9.84 -20.61 17.50
N LEU A 455 10.26 -19.49 18.09
CA LEU A 455 10.91 -18.39 17.38
C LEU A 455 12.37 -18.72 17.02
N ARG A 456 12.83 -18.25 15.86
CA ARG A 456 14.27 -18.27 15.52
C ARG A 456 15.04 -17.37 16.48
N GLN A 457 16.34 -17.62 16.61
CA GLN A 457 17.22 -16.84 17.49
C GLN A 457 17.13 -15.32 17.25
N GLY A 458 17.11 -14.88 15.98
CA GLY A 458 16.97 -13.46 15.63
C GLY A 458 15.60 -12.87 15.98
N GLU A 459 14.51 -13.63 15.80
CA GLU A 459 13.15 -13.22 16.16
C GLU A 459 13.00 -13.15 17.69
N ARG A 460 13.48 -14.17 18.39
CA ARG A 460 13.48 -14.24 19.85
C ARG A 460 14.29 -13.09 20.46
N ALA A 461 15.43 -12.72 19.86
CA ALA A 461 16.24 -11.59 20.33
C ALA A 461 15.50 -10.24 20.25
N ARG A 462 14.46 -10.11 19.41
CA ARG A 462 13.61 -8.91 19.34
C ARG A 462 12.59 -8.85 20.48
N VAL A 463 12.22 -9.98 21.08
CA VAL A 463 11.29 -9.98 22.21
C VAL A 463 12.01 -9.50 23.46
N LYS A 464 11.62 -8.33 23.96
CA LYS A 464 12.26 -7.63 25.09
C LYS A 464 11.44 -7.68 26.37
N GLY A 465 10.21 -8.16 26.31
CA GLY A 465 9.40 -8.34 27.50
C GLY A 465 8.07 -9.04 27.24
N VAL A 466 7.40 -9.40 28.32
CA VAL A 466 6.06 -10.01 28.33
C VAL A 466 5.10 -9.17 29.17
N ILE A 467 3.87 -8.97 28.71
CA ILE A 467 2.76 -8.48 29.52
C ILE A 467 1.77 -9.64 29.71
N ILE A 468 1.52 -10.01 30.96
CA ILE A 468 0.44 -10.93 31.30
C ILE A 468 -0.83 -10.10 31.46
N ASN A 469 -1.88 -10.41 30.72
CA ASN A 469 -3.10 -9.62 30.65
C ASN A 469 -4.31 -10.40 31.17
N LYS A 470 -5.34 -9.67 31.61
CA LYS A 470 -6.64 -10.17 32.08
C LYS A 470 -6.57 -11.00 33.37
N PHE A 471 -5.68 -10.62 34.28
CA PHE A 471 -5.52 -11.33 35.55
C PHE A 471 -6.69 -11.06 36.52
N ARG A 472 -7.09 -12.10 37.26
CA ARG A 472 -8.11 -12.01 38.32
C ARG A 472 -7.52 -12.58 39.61
N GLY A 473 -7.61 -11.82 40.70
CA GLY A 473 -7.14 -12.24 42.02
C GLY A 473 -5.91 -11.45 42.48
N ASP A 474 -5.17 -12.03 43.43
CA ASP A 474 -3.98 -11.42 44.02
C ASP A 474 -2.72 -11.75 43.21
N VAL A 475 -2.04 -10.71 42.70
CA VAL A 475 -0.83 -10.84 41.87
C VAL A 475 0.30 -11.52 42.65
N ALA A 476 0.28 -11.47 43.98
CA ALA A 476 1.27 -12.13 44.83
C ALA A 476 1.38 -13.64 44.55
N LEU A 477 0.26 -14.27 44.17
CA LEU A 477 0.20 -15.69 43.82
C LEU A 477 0.90 -16.03 42.49
N LEU A 478 1.17 -15.02 41.65
CA LEU A 478 1.78 -15.20 40.34
C LEU A 478 3.32 -15.08 40.36
N HIS A 479 3.91 -14.48 41.40
CA HIS A 479 5.34 -14.14 41.44
C HIS A 479 6.25 -15.34 41.20
N SER A 480 6.01 -16.48 41.86
CA SER A 480 6.85 -17.68 41.70
C SER A 480 6.80 -18.25 40.28
N GLY A 481 5.68 -18.09 39.58
CA GLY A 481 5.52 -18.48 38.18
C GLY A 481 6.22 -17.50 37.23
N ILE A 482 6.16 -16.20 37.54
CA ILE A 482 6.87 -15.15 36.80
C ILE A 482 8.39 -15.38 36.86
N GLU A 483 8.95 -15.58 38.05
CA GLU A 483 10.39 -15.84 38.21
C GLU A 483 10.86 -17.07 37.42
N GLN A 484 10.05 -18.13 37.41
CA GLN A 484 10.36 -19.34 36.65
C GLN A 484 10.30 -19.12 35.14
N ILE A 485 9.29 -18.42 34.62
CA ILE A 485 9.19 -18.19 33.17
C ILE A 485 10.28 -17.23 32.69
N GLU A 486 10.66 -16.23 33.49
CA GLU A 486 11.78 -15.35 33.20
C GLU A 486 13.09 -16.14 33.15
N ALA A 487 13.34 -17.02 34.12
CA ALA A 487 14.52 -17.88 34.15
C ALA A 487 14.57 -18.85 32.95
N LEU A 488 13.43 -19.43 32.55
CA LEU A 488 13.34 -20.35 31.42
C LEU A 488 13.52 -19.66 30.07
N THR A 489 13.06 -18.42 29.95
CA THR A 489 12.98 -17.74 28.65
C THR A 489 14.08 -16.69 28.45
N GLY A 490 14.63 -16.14 29.53
CA GLY A 490 15.52 -14.98 29.52
C GLY A 490 14.81 -13.68 29.14
N VAL A 491 13.48 -13.66 29.11
CA VAL A 491 12.68 -12.48 28.74
C VAL A 491 11.90 -12.01 29.98
N PRO A 492 12.02 -10.72 30.39
CA PRO A 492 11.37 -10.22 31.60
C PRO A 492 9.85 -10.06 31.42
N VAL A 493 9.09 -10.22 32.50
CA VAL A 493 7.68 -9.86 32.59
C VAL A 493 7.59 -8.38 33.01
N LEU A 494 7.15 -7.53 32.10
CA LEU A 494 7.07 -6.09 32.29
C LEU A 494 5.86 -5.66 33.14
N GLY A 495 4.88 -6.54 33.33
CA GLY A 495 3.68 -6.23 34.10
C GLY A 495 2.61 -7.30 34.02
N VAL A 496 1.70 -7.25 34.99
CA VAL A 496 0.51 -8.09 35.06
C VAL A 496 -0.72 -7.19 35.09
N MET A 497 -1.38 -7.05 33.95
CA MET A 497 -2.60 -6.26 33.84
C MET A 497 -3.79 -7.02 34.44
N PRO A 498 -4.51 -6.42 35.40
CA PRO A 498 -5.73 -7.01 35.93
C PRO A 498 -6.84 -6.99 34.87
N TRP A 499 -7.91 -7.72 35.13
CA TRP A 499 -9.16 -7.58 34.41
C TRP A 499 -9.74 -6.19 34.65
N LEU A 500 -9.62 -5.30 33.67
CA LEU A 500 -10.18 -3.96 33.74
C LEU A 500 -11.64 -3.93 33.31
N GLU A 501 -12.48 -3.33 34.14
CA GLU A 501 -13.85 -2.96 33.78
C GLU A 501 -13.85 -1.56 33.14
N VAL A 502 -13.34 -1.49 31.92
CA VAL A 502 -13.35 -0.27 31.10
C VAL A 502 -14.27 -0.46 29.90
N ASP A 503 -15.03 0.58 29.57
CA ASP A 503 -15.96 0.59 28.45
C ASP A 503 -15.27 1.16 27.20
N LEU A 504 -14.52 0.30 26.52
CA LEU A 504 -13.73 0.66 25.33
C LEU A 504 -14.32 0.04 24.07
N ASP A 505 -14.01 0.64 22.91
CA ASP A 505 -14.41 0.08 21.62
C ASP A 505 -13.74 -1.27 21.39
N ASP A 506 -14.56 -2.27 21.06
CA ASP A 506 -14.06 -3.61 20.76
C ASP A 506 -13.55 -3.69 19.31
N GLU A 507 -12.45 -4.41 19.14
CA GLU A 507 -11.84 -4.66 17.84
C GLU A 507 -12.70 -5.56 16.96
N ASP A 508 -13.20 -6.67 17.53
CA ASP A 508 -13.85 -7.77 16.79
C ASP A 508 -15.18 -8.19 17.43
N GLY A 509 -16.01 -8.88 16.64
CA GLY A 509 -17.28 -9.47 17.09
C GLY A 509 -17.14 -10.55 18.18
N VAL A 510 -15.92 -10.97 18.54
CA VAL A 510 -15.66 -11.87 19.67
C VAL A 510 -16.19 -11.27 20.99
N ALA A 511 -16.21 -9.95 21.12
CA ALA A 511 -16.81 -9.26 22.26
C ALA A 511 -18.30 -9.60 22.45
N LEU A 512 -19.04 -9.86 21.35
CA LEU A 512 -20.44 -10.29 21.39
C LEU A 512 -20.60 -11.68 22.00
N GLN A 513 -19.59 -12.55 21.84
CA GLN A 513 -19.58 -13.90 22.43
C GLN A 513 -19.18 -13.86 23.92
N LYS A 514 -18.32 -12.91 24.31
CA LYS A 514 -17.75 -12.81 25.67
C LYS A 514 -18.57 -12.01 26.67
N GLY A 515 -19.73 -11.49 26.27
CA GLY A 515 -20.73 -10.99 27.22
C GLY A 515 -20.52 -9.57 27.76
N LYS A 516 -19.80 -8.69 27.05
CA LYS A 516 -19.80 -7.24 27.34
C LYS A 516 -21.23 -6.69 27.49
N TYR A 517 -22.13 -7.16 26.62
CA TYR A 517 -23.56 -6.81 26.62
C TYR A 517 -24.44 -7.81 27.39
N ARG A 518 -23.85 -8.69 28.20
CA ARG A 518 -24.60 -9.61 29.09
C ARG A 518 -24.95 -8.97 30.43
N GLN A 519 -24.85 -7.65 30.60
CA GLN A 519 -25.39 -7.01 31.81
C GLN A 519 -26.87 -7.45 31.97
N THR A 520 -27.09 -8.29 32.99
CA THR A 520 -28.37 -8.95 33.25
C THR A 520 -29.29 -8.09 34.09
N ALA A 521 -28.74 -7.06 34.75
CA ALA A 521 -29.52 -6.13 35.55
C ALA A 521 -30.51 -5.38 34.64
N PRO A 522 -31.82 -5.48 34.89
CA PRO A 522 -32.81 -4.71 34.16
C PRO A 522 -32.55 -3.21 34.35
N ARG A 523 -32.72 -2.44 33.27
CA ARG A 523 -32.68 -0.98 33.26
C ARG A 523 -34.05 -0.46 32.81
N ASP A 524 -34.26 0.85 32.95
CA ASP A 524 -35.52 1.51 32.58
C ASP A 524 -35.88 1.31 31.11
N ILE A 525 -34.88 1.41 30.22
CA ILE A 525 -35.02 1.26 28.78
C ILE A 525 -34.25 0.02 28.32
N ASP A 526 -34.89 -0.85 27.54
CA ASP A 526 -34.31 -2.08 27.01
C ASP A 526 -34.27 -2.02 25.46
N ILE A 527 -33.08 -2.08 24.88
CA ILE A 527 -32.83 -1.98 23.44
C ILE A 527 -32.24 -3.30 22.95
N ALA A 528 -32.95 -3.98 22.05
CA ALA A 528 -32.49 -5.21 21.43
C ALA A 528 -31.79 -4.94 20.10
N VAL A 529 -30.57 -5.43 19.94
CA VAL A 529 -29.79 -5.33 18.69
C VAL A 529 -29.71 -6.72 18.07
N VAL A 530 -30.21 -6.88 16.83
CA VAL A 530 -30.21 -8.20 16.17
C VAL A 530 -28.78 -8.60 15.80
N GLN A 531 -28.29 -9.69 16.38
CA GLN A 531 -26.97 -10.24 16.11
C GLN A 531 -27.01 -11.13 14.86
N ILE A 532 -26.90 -10.50 13.70
CA ILE A 532 -26.76 -11.20 12.42
C ILE A 532 -25.34 -11.78 12.24
N PRO A 533 -25.18 -12.89 11.50
CA PRO A 533 -23.88 -13.57 11.34
C PRO A 533 -22.75 -12.67 10.82
N HIS A 534 -23.03 -11.80 9.84
CA HIS A 534 -22.02 -10.93 9.22
C HIS A 534 -22.15 -9.46 9.67
N ILE A 535 -22.50 -9.24 10.94
CA ILE A 535 -22.62 -7.90 11.54
C ILE A 535 -21.33 -7.07 11.35
N SER A 536 -21.50 -5.84 10.86
CA SER A 536 -20.38 -5.02 10.38
C SER A 536 -20.19 -3.67 11.08
N ASN A 537 -21.13 -3.31 11.95
CA ASN A 537 -21.15 -2.02 12.65
C ASN A 537 -21.68 -2.20 14.09
N PHE A 538 -21.29 -3.30 14.74
CA PHE A 538 -21.78 -3.60 16.08
C PHE A 538 -21.42 -2.49 17.09
N THR A 539 -20.33 -1.74 16.90
CA THR A 539 -19.95 -0.63 17.79
C THR A 539 -20.85 0.61 17.69
N ASP A 540 -21.72 0.74 16.68
CA ASP A 540 -22.55 1.95 16.49
C ASP A 540 -23.47 2.22 17.68
N VAL A 541 -23.84 1.18 18.45
CA VAL A 541 -24.74 1.29 19.61
C VAL A 541 -24.01 1.54 20.94
N ASN A 542 -22.67 1.69 20.93
CA ASN A 542 -21.89 1.90 22.15
C ASN A 542 -22.37 3.15 22.92
N ALA A 543 -22.74 4.21 22.22
CA ALA A 543 -23.29 5.43 22.82
C ALA A 543 -24.61 5.21 23.58
N LEU A 544 -25.42 4.22 23.15
CA LEU A 544 -26.62 3.80 23.86
C LEU A 544 -26.26 2.94 25.07
N ALA A 545 -25.29 2.03 24.93
CA ALA A 545 -24.85 1.16 26.01
C ALA A 545 -24.19 1.94 27.18
N ALA A 546 -23.56 3.07 26.88
CA ALA A 546 -22.98 3.96 27.87
C ALA A 546 -24.02 4.72 28.72
N GLN A 547 -25.29 4.76 28.30
CA GLN A 547 -26.34 5.43 29.05
C GLN A 547 -26.72 4.61 30.31
N PRO A 548 -26.74 5.21 31.50
CA PRO A 548 -26.86 4.45 32.75
C PRO A 548 -28.25 3.84 33.01
N ASP A 549 -29.27 4.24 32.26
CA ASP A 549 -30.65 3.74 32.34
C ASP A 549 -31.07 2.95 31.10
N VAL A 550 -30.13 2.69 30.19
CA VAL A 550 -30.35 1.90 28.99
C VAL A 550 -29.63 0.56 29.13
N ARG A 551 -30.33 -0.51 28.78
CA ARG A 551 -29.78 -1.85 28.62
C ARG A 551 -29.74 -2.16 27.14
N VAL A 552 -28.56 -2.33 26.58
CA VAL A 552 -28.36 -2.83 25.21
C VAL A 552 -28.06 -4.31 25.26
N ARG A 553 -28.78 -5.09 24.46
CA ARG A 553 -28.61 -6.55 24.40
C ARG A 553 -28.57 -7.04 22.96
N TYR A 554 -27.55 -7.82 22.62
CA TYR A 554 -27.44 -8.48 21.33
C TYR A 554 -28.24 -9.78 21.34
N VAL A 555 -29.09 -9.97 20.34
CA VAL A 555 -30.03 -11.09 20.27
C VAL A 555 -29.79 -11.95 19.04
N SER A 556 -29.52 -13.23 19.27
CA SER A 556 -29.33 -14.24 18.21
C SER A 556 -30.53 -15.18 18.05
N HIS A 557 -31.55 -15.08 18.92
CA HIS A 557 -32.71 -15.97 18.93
C HIS A 557 -34.03 -15.17 18.95
N PRO A 558 -35.08 -15.61 18.23
CA PRO A 558 -36.31 -14.83 18.07
C PRO A 558 -37.01 -14.46 19.39
N GLN A 559 -37.11 -15.41 20.31
CA GLN A 559 -37.74 -15.20 21.63
C GLN A 559 -37.04 -14.12 22.45
N ALA A 560 -35.75 -13.92 22.22
CA ALA A 560 -35.01 -12.91 22.93
C ALA A 560 -35.53 -11.52 22.58
N LEU A 561 -36.19 -11.23 21.45
CA LEU A 561 -36.72 -9.88 21.15
C LEU A 561 -37.83 -9.40 22.10
N ALA A 562 -38.45 -10.30 22.86
CA ALA A 562 -39.55 -9.96 23.77
C ALA A 562 -39.15 -8.87 24.78
N GLY A 563 -40.08 -7.94 25.03
CA GLY A 563 -39.93 -6.88 26.03
C GLY A 563 -38.97 -5.74 25.65
N ALA A 564 -38.44 -5.71 24.43
CA ALA A 564 -37.65 -4.59 23.94
C ALA A 564 -38.51 -3.33 23.74
N ASP A 565 -37.98 -2.18 24.16
CA ASP A 565 -38.57 -0.86 23.91
C ASP A 565 -38.19 -0.30 22.53
N LEU A 566 -37.06 -0.78 21.98
CA LEU A 566 -36.56 -0.48 20.65
C LEU A 566 -35.82 -1.71 20.10
N VAL A 567 -35.99 -1.99 18.81
CA VAL A 567 -35.19 -3.00 18.09
C VAL A 567 -34.30 -2.33 17.04
N ILE A 568 -33.03 -2.69 17.02
CA ILE A 568 -32.05 -2.21 16.04
C ILE A 568 -31.62 -3.37 15.15
N LEU A 569 -31.78 -3.20 13.83
CA LEU A 569 -31.22 -4.10 12.82
C LEU A 569 -29.93 -3.47 12.27
N PRO A 570 -28.74 -4.00 12.63
CA PRO A 570 -27.47 -3.43 12.22
C PRO A 570 -27.13 -3.73 10.75
N GLY A 571 -26.03 -3.16 10.27
CA GLY A 571 -25.51 -3.35 8.93
C GLY A 571 -24.77 -4.68 8.77
N SER A 572 -24.89 -5.27 7.59
CA SER A 572 -24.28 -6.54 7.19
C SER A 572 -23.17 -6.35 6.13
N LYS A 573 -22.20 -7.26 6.07
CA LYS A 573 -21.31 -7.45 4.90
C LYS A 573 -21.77 -8.54 3.92
N ASN A 574 -22.88 -9.20 4.21
CA ASN A 574 -23.51 -10.16 3.32
C ASN A 574 -25.02 -10.00 3.49
N THR A 575 -25.56 -8.93 2.89
CA THR A 575 -26.90 -8.45 3.22
C THR A 575 -27.98 -9.47 2.86
N LEU A 576 -27.86 -10.13 1.71
CA LEU A 576 -28.80 -11.18 1.30
C LEU A 576 -28.60 -12.48 2.09
N GLY A 577 -27.36 -12.86 2.41
CA GLY A 577 -27.09 -14.03 3.24
C GLY A 577 -27.67 -13.88 4.65
N ASP A 578 -27.49 -12.71 5.27
CA ASP A 578 -28.07 -12.41 6.58
C ASP A 578 -29.59 -12.28 6.52
N LEU A 579 -30.16 -11.76 5.42
CA LEU A 579 -31.62 -11.76 5.21
C LEU A 579 -32.20 -13.18 5.11
N ALA A 580 -31.51 -14.10 4.42
CA ALA A 580 -31.88 -15.50 4.38
C ALA A 580 -31.82 -16.12 5.78
N TRP A 581 -30.74 -15.86 6.53
CA TRP A 581 -30.61 -16.32 7.91
C TRP A 581 -31.72 -15.78 8.82
N LEU A 582 -32.12 -14.50 8.69
CA LEU A 582 -33.23 -13.93 9.45
C LEU A 582 -34.53 -14.72 9.21
N ARG A 583 -34.78 -15.16 7.98
CA ARG A 583 -35.95 -15.98 7.63
C ARG A 583 -35.83 -17.39 8.19
N GLU A 584 -34.72 -18.07 7.94
CA GLU A 584 -34.49 -19.46 8.34
C GLU A 584 -34.48 -19.64 9.87
N SER A 585 -33.95 -18.65 10.60
CA SER A 585 -33.92 -18.67 12.07
C SER A 585 -35.25 -18.29 12.73
N GLY A 586 -36.25 -17.82 11.96
CA GLY A 586 -37.49 -17.25 12.47
C GLY A 586 -37.34 -15.84 13.08
N MET A 587 -36.16 -15.23 12.98
CA MET A 587 -35.91 -13.87 13.50
C MET A 587 -36.71 -12.81 12.72
N ALA A 588 -36.90 -13.00 11.41
CA ALA A 588 -37.72 -12.14 10.56
C ALA A 588 -39.17 -12.06 11.08
N ASP A 589 -39.77 -13.21 11.43
CA ASP A 589 -41.13 -13.25 11.97
C ASP A 589 -41.24 -12.55 13.32
N ALA A 590 -40.21 -12.69 14.17
CA ALA A 590 -40.16 -12.00 15.46
C ALA A 590 -39.99 -10.48 15.30
N LEU A 591 -39.22 -10.01 14.31
CA LEU A 591 -39.14 -8.59 13.97
C LEU A 591 -40.50 -8.04 13.51
N LEU A 592 -41.19 -8.77 12.63
CA LEU A 592 -42.54 -8.40 12.18
C LEU A 592 -43.55 -8.45 13.34
N GLN A 593 -43.40 -9.38 14.27
CA GLN A 593 -44.23 -9.47 15.48
C GLN A 593 -43.98 -8.29 16.43
N ALA A 594 -42.72 -7.92 16.67
CA ALA A 594 -42.37 -6.75 17.48
C ALA A 594 -42.95 -5.46 16.87
N HIS A 595 -42.86 -5.32 15.55
CA HIS A 595 -43.49 -4.22 14.81
C HIS A 595 -45.02 -4.20 15.01
N ARG A 596 -45.70 -5.35 14.88
CA ARG A 596 -47.16 -5.48 15.16
C ARG A 596 -47.51 -5.13 16.61
N GLN A 597 -46.60 -5.39 17.54
CA GLN A 597 -46.71 -4.98 18.96
C GLN A 597 -46.34 -3.51 19.20
N ARG A 598 -46.18 -2.73 18.13
CA ARG A 598 -45.90 -1.28 18.14
C ARG A 598 -44.52 -0.93 18.73
N VAL A 599 -43.58 -1.88 18.74
CA VAL A 599 -42.18 -1.62 19.10
C VAL A 599 -41.51 -0.91 17.92
N PRO A 600 -40.83 0.24 18.13
CA PRO A 600 -40.07 0.91 17.08
C PRO A 600 -38.89 0.06 16.57
N LEU A 601 -38.57 0.19 15.28
CA LEU A 601 -37.42 -0.45 14.64
C LEU A 601 -36.51 0.58 13.98
N ILE A 602 -35.19 0.45 14.16
CA ILE A 602 -34.17 1.24 13.44
C ILE A 602 -33.27 0.31 12.64
N GLY A 603 -33.20 0.50 11.33
CA GLY A 603 -32.25 -0.17 10.44
C GLY A 603 -31.07 0.73 10.08
N ILE A 604 -29.85 0.19 10.14
CA ILE A 604 -28.63 0.93 9.75
C ILE A 604 -27.95 0.19 8.60
N CYS A 605 -27.62 0.90 7.52
CA CYS A 605 -26.90 0.38 6.37
C CYS A 605 -27.54 -0.92 5.81
N GLY A 606 -26.88 -2.07 5.85
CA GLY A 606 -27.48 -3.35 5.45
C GLY A 606 -28.80 -3.67 6.16
N GLY A 607 -28.96 -3.26 7.41
CA GLY A 607 -30.24 -3.38 8.14
C GLY A 607 -31.33 -2.49 7.57
N TYR A 608 -30.99 -1.26 7.15
CA TYR A 608 -31.91 -0.39 6.41
C TYR A 608 -32.35 -1.04 5.09
N GLN A 609 -31.40 -1.64 4.36
CA GLN A 609 -31.68 -2.35 3.10
C GLN A 609 -32.61 -3.55 3.32
N MET A 610 -32.35 -4.38 4.34
CA MET A 610 -33.17 -5.55 4.71
C MET A 610 -34.60 -5.20 5.10
N LEU A 611 -34.83 -4.04 5.71
CA LEU A 611 -36.18 -3.57 6.05
C LEU A 611 -37.01 -3.19 4.81
N GLY A 612 -36.37 -3.02 3.65
CA GLY A 612 -37.03 -2.58 2.42
C GLY A 612 -37.98 -3.59 1.78
N SER A 613 -38.61 -3.16 0.69
CA SER A 613 -39.51 -4.01 -0.11
C SER A 613 -38.71 -5.02 -0.95
N THR A 614 -37.62 -4.57 -1.56
CA THR A 614 -36.82 -5.38 -2.49
C THR A 614 -35.33 -5.04 -2.39
N ILE A 615 -34.49 -6.07 -2.47
CA ILE A 615 -33.04 -5.96 -2.63
C ILE A 615 -32.65 -6.64 -3.94
N ILE A 616 -31.90 -5.93 -4.77
CA ILE A 616 -31.38 -6.40 -6.05
C ILE A 616 -29.86 -6.47 -5.91
N ASP A 617 -29.33 -7.69 -5.85
CA ASP A 617 -27.91 -7.93 -5.65
C ASP A 617 -27.33 -8.82 -6.75
N GLU A 618 -26.69 -8.17 -7.72
CA GLU A 618 -25.94 -8.79 -8.81
C GLU A 618 -24.42 -8.73 -8.55
N VAL A 619 -23.99 -8.25 -7.38
CA VAL A 619 -22.59 -7.85 -7.13
C VAL A 619 -21.99 -8.53 -5.88
N GLU A 620 -22.65 -8.51 -4.73
CA GLU A 620 -22.13 -8.97 -3.44
C GLU A 620 -22.34 -10.49 -3.26
N SER A 621 -23.58 -10.98 -3.36
CA SER A 621 -23.91 -12.40 -3.12
C SER A 621 -24.26 -13.18 -4.40
N GLY A 622 -24.62 -12.49 -5.48
CA GLY A 622 -25.07 -13.11 -6.74
C GLY A 622 -26.42 -13.84 -6.63
N LEU A 623 -27.14 -13.68 -5.52
CA LEU A 623 -28.47 -14.27 -5.29
C LEU A 623 -29.61 -13.53 -6.03
N GLY A 624 -29.27 -12.51 -6.82
CA GLY A 624 -30.17 -11.80 -7.71
C GLY A 624 -31.15 -10.90 -6.95
N THR A 625 -32.42 -10.92 -7.36
CA THR A 625 -33.48 -10.11 -6.73
C THR A 625 -34.19 -10.90 -5.65
N GLN A 626 -34.22 -10.36 -4.43
CA GLN A 626 -34.92 -10.95 -3.29
C GLN A 626 -35.89 -9.94 -2.67
N PRO A 627 -37.08 -10.38 -2.20
CA PRO A 627 -37.93 -9.52 -1.38
C PRO A 627 -37.19 -9.19 -0.08
N GLY A 628 -37.35 -7.99 0.45
CA GLY A 628 -36.90 -7.62 1.80
C GLY A 628 -37.93 -8.03 2.87
N LEU A 629 -37.87 -7.41 4.04
CA LEU A 629 -38.88 -7.60 5.11
C LEU A 629 -40.17 -6.81 4.85
N GLY A 630 -40.17 -5.86 3.91
CA GLY A 630 -41.37 -5.13 3.48
C GLY A 630 -41.88 -4.08 4.48
N LEU A 631 -41.05 -3.64 5.43
CA LEU A 631 -41.39 -2.64 6.44
C LEU A 631 -41.17 -1.20 5.96
N LEU A 632 -40.31 -1.01 4.97
CA LEU A 632 -40.04 0.27 4.31
C LEU A 632 -40.31 0.16 2.81
N HIS A 633 -40.99 1.16 2.23
CA HIS A 633 -41.28 1.24 0.79
C HIS A 633 -40.05 1.75 0.01
N ILE A 634 -39.02 0.91 -0.03
CA ILE A 634 -37.74 1.20 -0.66
C ILE A 634 -37.27 0.00 -1.48
N VAL A 635 -36.52 0.29 -2.54
CA VAL A 635 -35.83 -0.71 -3.36
C VAL A 635 -34.35 -0.38 -3.33
N THR A 636 -33.52 -1.35 -2.93
CA THR A 636 -32.07 -1.21 -2.92
C THR A 636 -31.48 -1.99 -4.07
N ARG A 637 -30.62 -1.33 -4.86
CA ARG A 637 -29.82 -1.98 -5.91
C ARG A 637 -28.34 -1.90 -5.55
N PHE A 638 -27.69 -3.04 -5.41
CA PHE A 638 -26.25 -3.10 -5.20
C PHE A 638 -25.51 -2.61 -6.45
N ALA A 639 -24.42 -1.88 -6.22
CA ALA A 639 -23.60 -1.29 -7.27
C ALA A 639 -22.12 -1.61 -7.01
N PRO A 640 -21.26 -1.69 -8.05
CA PRO A 640 -19.84 -2.02 -7.88
C PRO A 640 -19.05 -0.96 -7.11
N ARG A 641 -19.51 0.29 -7.13
CA ARG A 641 -18.86 1.40 -6.43
C ARG A 641 -19.45 1.57 -5.05
N LYS A 642 -18.56 1.62 -4.07
CA LYS A 642 -18.87 1.92 -2.67
C LYS A 642 -19.05 3.41 -2.48
N THR A 643 -19.98 3.79 -1.63
CA THR A 643 -20.02 5.14 -1.06
C THR A 643 -19.22 5.14 0.24
N THR A 644 -18.19 5.98 0.32
CA THR A 644 -17.37 6.18 1.52
C THR A 644 -17.11 7.67 1.75
N ALA A 645 -17.70 8.24 2.79
CA ALA A 645 -17.52 9.65 3.12
C ALA A 645 -17.79 9.91 4.61
N LEU A 646 -17.10 10.90 5.19
CA LEU A 646 -17.62 11.55 6.39
C LEU A 646 -18.86 12.37 6.01
N ALA A 647 -19.87 12.35 6.88
CA ALA A 647 -21.17 12.94 6.62
C ALA A 647 -21.59 13.83 7.77
N ALA A 648 -21.93 15.07 7.46
CA ALA A 648 -22.80 15.89 8.30
C ALA A 648 -24.24 15.64 7.85
N ALA A 649 -25.14 15.47 8.80
CA ALA A 649 -26.55 15.21 8.50
C ALA A 649 -27.46 15.95 9.46
N GLN A 650 -28.73 16.03 9.09
CA GLN A 650 -29.78 16.58 9.93
C GLN A 650 -30.98 15.63 9.91
N VAL A 651 -31.54 15.34 11.08
CA VAL A 651 -32.81 14.63 11.18
C VAL A 651 -33.89 15.43 10.46
N THR A 652 -34.79 14.75 9.74
CA THR A 652 -35.91 15.41 9.06
C THR A 652 -36.72 16.31 10.03
N MET A 653 -37.32 17.37 9.51
CA MET A 653 -38.18 18.27 10.31
C MET A 653 -39.50 17.60 10.72
N THR A 654 -39.87 16.48 10.08
CA THR A 654 -41.08 15.72 10.35
C THR A 654 -40.76 14.27 10.70
N PRO A 655 -40.02 14.00 11.79
CA PRO A 655 -39.72 12.63 12.22
C PRO A 655 -41.02 11.98 12.72
N PRO A 656 -41.02 10.67 13.04
CA PRO A 656 -42.17 10.05 13.68
C PRO A 656 -42.61 10.78 14.94
N ALA A 657 -43.91 10.79 15.23
CA ALA A 657 -44.47 11.51 16.37
C ALA A 657 -43.83 11.11 17.70
N TRP A 658 -43.46 9.83 17.85
CA TRP A 658 -42.81 9.35 19.05
C TRP A 658 -41.37 9.85 19.20
N LEU A 659 -40.71 10.30 18.13
CA LEU A 659 -39.34 10.81 18.08
C LEU A 659 -39.32 12.32 17.72
N HIS A 660 -40.39 13.05 18.00
CA HIS A 660 -40.54 14.46 17.59
C HIS A 660 -39.41 15.35 18.12
N ALA A 661 -38.90 15.07 19.32
CA ALA A 661 -37.81 15.83 19.94
C ALA A 661 -36.49 15.79 19.14
N ALA A 662 -36.33 14.83 18.22
CA ALA A 662 -35.16 14.76 17.35
C ALA A 662 -35.29 15.61 16.08
N ALA A 663 -36.43 16.28 15.83
CA ALA A 663 -36.65 17.06 14.62
C ALA A 663 -35.55 18.12 14.41
N GLY A 664 -34.89 18.07 13.25
CA GLY A 664 -33.85 19.04 12.91
C GLY A 664 -32.53 18.89 13.68
N VAL A 665 -32.37 17.86 14.52
CA VAL A 665 -31.12 17.59 15.24
C VAL A 665 -29.98 17.39 14.25
N ALA A 666 -28.87 18.09 14.47
CA ALA A 666 -27.65 17.92 13.71
C ALA A 666 -26.91 16.65 14.12
N LEU A 667 -26.38 15.95 13.14
CA LEU A 667 -25.69 14.67 13.25
C LEU A 667 -24.34 14.76 12.56
N LYS A 668 -23.37 14.02 13.09
CA LYS A 668 -22.08 13.78 12.45
C LYS A 668 -21.86 12.28 12.43
N GLY A 669 -21.43 11.77 11.29
CA GLY A 669 -21.28 10.34 11.08
C GLY A 669 -20.49 10.07 9.82
N TYR A 670 -20.73 8.91 9.23
CA TYR A 670 -20.10 8.52 7.98
C TYR A 670 -20.98 7.54 7.21
N GLU A 671 -20.78 7.51 5.91
CA GLU A 671 -21.43 6.59 4.99
C GLU A 671 -20.41 5.52 4.56
N ILE A 672 -20.80 4.25 4.64
CA ILE A 672 -19.98 3.11 4.21
C ILE A 672 -20.84 1.97 3.68
N HIS A 673 -21.45 2.17 2.52
CA HIS A 673 -22.41 1.22 1.97
C HIS A 673 -22.18 0.92 0.51
N MET A 674 -22.69 -0.24 0.10
CA MET A 674 -22.79 -0.66 -1.29
C MET A 674 -24.22 -0.50 -1.76
N GLY A 675 -24.35 -0.04 -3.01
CA GLY A 675 -25.65 0.14 -3.64
C GLY A 675 -26.32 1.47 -3.37
N GLU A 676 -27.38 1.68 -4.12
CA GLU A 676 -28.24 2.85 -4.10
C GLU A 676 -29.67 2.44 -3.73
N THR A 677 -30.28 3.17 -2.80
CA THR A 677 -31.66 2.93 -2.39
C THR A 677 -32.57 3.99 -2.94
N GLN A 678 -33.61 3.55 -3.64
CA GLN A 678 -34.68 4.40 -4.12
C GLN A 678 -35.90 4.24 -3.21
N ARG A 679 -36.45 5.38 -2.77
CA ARG A 679 -37.71 5.44 -2.05
C ARG A 679 -38.87 5.44 -3.03
N ALA A 680 -39.95 4.74 -2.71
CA ALA A 680 -41.21 4.88 -3.43
C ALA A 680 -41.78 6.31 -3.29
N ALA A 681 -42.62 6.72 -4.23
CA ALA A 681 -43.28 8.02 -4.17
C ALA A 681 -44.11 8.15 -2.86
N GLY A 682 -43.93 9.27 -2.15
CA GLY A 682 -44.59 9.53 -0.86
C GLY A 682 -43.88 8.97 0.38
N CYS A 683 -42.88 8.10 0.21
CA CYS A 683 -42.07 7.61 1.32
C CYS A 683 -41.14 8.72 1.85
N ARG A 684 -41.27 9.04 3.14
CA ARG A 684 -40.58 10.17 3.77
C ARG A 684 -39.12 9.82 4.09
N PRO A 685 -38.14 10.72 3.86
CA PRO A 685 -36.76 10.50 4.28
C PRO A 685 -36.61 10.59 5.80
N ALA A 686 -35.66 9.84 6.35
CA ALA A 686 -35.33 9.89 7.77
C ALA A 686 -34.41 11.09 8.09
N LEU A 687 -33.43 11.32 7.21
CA LEU A 687 -32.37 12.30 7.40
C LEU A 687 -32.13 13.08 6.09
N PHE A 688 -31.40 14.17 6.20
CA PHE A 688 -30.77 14.86 5.08
C PHE A 688 -29.27 14.93 5.32
N ILE A 689 -28.48 14.40 4.39
CA ILE A 689 -27.03 14.37 4.42
C ILE A 689 -26.49 15.52 3.56
N GLU A 690 -25.48 16.23 4.05
CA GLU A 690 -24.73 17.20 3.25
C GLU A 690 -23.61 16.48 2.49
N ARG A 691 -23.68 16.51 1.15
CA ARG A 691 -22.68 15.91 0.26
C ARG A 691 -22.27 16.93 -0.79
N ASN A 692 -20.98 17.27 -0.86
CA ASN A 692 -20.43 18.24 -1.83
C ASN A 692 -21.15 19.61 -1.83
N GLY A 693 -21.66 20.05 -0.67
CA GLY A 693 -22.43 21.30 -0.55
C GLY A 693 -23.90 21.17 -0.95
N GLU A 694 -24.36 19.98 -1.35
CA GLU A 694 -25.76 19.70 -1.64
C GLU A 694 -26.42 18.93 -0.50
N ARG A 695 -27.71 19.21 -0.27
CA ARG A 695 -28.54 18.52 0.72
C ARG A 695 -29.24 17.34 0.06
N VAL A 696 -28.82 16.12 0.38
CA VAL A 696 -29.34 14.87 -0.19
C VAL A 696 -30.24 14.17 0.83
N ALA A 697 -31.41 13.69 0.40
CA ALA A 697 -32.33 12.95 1.27
C ALA A 697 -31.85 11.51 1.49
N ASP A 698 -31.70 11.10 2.76
CA ASP A 698 -31.27 9.77 3.17
C ASP A 698 -32.32 9.04 4.02
N GLY A 699 -32.27 7.72 3.95
CA GLY A 699 -33.09 6.86 4.78
C GLY A 699 -34.56 6.85 4.39
N ALA A 700 -35.38 6.20 5.21
CA ALA A 700 -36.83 6.15 5.05
C ALA A 700 -37.54 6.01 6.40
N ILE A 701 -38.80 6.46 6.45
CA ILE A 701 -39.71 6.30 7.58
C ILE A 701 -40.94 5.53 7.08
N SER A 702 -41.39 4.50 7.81
CA SER A 702 -42.62 3.76 7.49
C SER A 702 -43.88 4.64 7.58
N ASP A 703 -44.95 4.20 6.93
CA ASP A 703 -46.23 4.93 6.91
C ASP A 703 -46.81 5.14 8.32
N ASP A 704 -46.64 4.16 9.21
CA ASP A 704 -47.06 4.22 10.61
C ASP A 704 -46.06 4.91 11.56
N GLY A 705 -44.88 5.30 11.03
CA GLY A 705 -43.81 5.97 11.74
C GLY A 705 -43.04 5.11 12.75
N LEU A 706 -43.25 3.80 12.81
CA LEU A 706 -42.54 2.94 13.77
C LEU A 706 -41.17 2.46 13.26
N VAL A 707 -40.95 2.45 11.95
CA VAL A 707 -39.70 1.97 11.35
C VAL A 707 -38.95 3.14 10.73
N ILE A 708 -37.68 3.25 11.09
CA ILE A 708 -36.74 4.22 10.52
C ILE A 708 -35.55 3.44 9.95
N GLY A 709 -35.05 3.83 8.79
CA GLY A 709 -33.79 3.31 8.29
C GLY A 709 -32.91 4.39 7.69
N THR A 710 -31.59 4.22 7.73
CA THR A 710 -30.59 5.19 7.24
C THR A 710 -29.28 4.51 6.85
N TYR A 711 -28.52 5.13 5.94
CA TYR A 711 -27.13 4.75 5.65
C TYR A 711 -26.10 5.38 6.59
N LEU A 712 -26.50 6.38 7.39
CA LEU A 712 -25.61 7.09 8.29
C LEU A 712 -25.20 6.22 9.49
N HIS A 713 -23.91 5.91 9.57
CA HIS A 713 -23.29 5.36 10.77
C HIS A 713 -22.90 6.46 11.76
N GLY A 714 -22.78 6.10 13.04
CA GLY A 714 -22.53 7.07 14.12
C GLY A 714 -23.77 7.88 14.52
N LEU A 715 -24.97 7.43 14.15
CA LEU A 715 -26.24 8.08 14.48
C LEU A 715 -26.37 8.37 15.99
N PHE A 716 -25.99 7.39 16.81
CA PHE A 716 -26.10 7.48 18.27
C PHE A 716 -24.90 8.20 18.92
N ASP A 717 -23.84 8.51 18.17
CA ASP A 717 -22.70 9.27 18.70
C ASP A 717 -23.06 10.75 18.92
N SER A 718 -24.18 11.23 18.38
CA SER A 718 -24.75 12.54 18.69
C SER A 718 -25.50 12.50 20.01
N ASP A 719 -24.95 13.15 21.03
CA ASP A 719 -25.56 13.26 22.37
C ASP A 719 -26.99 13.80 22.31
N ALA A 720 -27.24 14.80 21.45
CA ALA A 720 -28.58 15.38 21.27
C ALA A 720 -29.58 14.37 20.69
N PHE A 721 -29.16 13.59 19.70
CA PHE A 721 -30.01 12.56 19.11
C PHE A 721 -30.26 11.41 20.08
N THR A 722 -29.22 10.90 20.73
CA THR A 722 -29.33 9.81 21.70
C THR A 722 -30.19 10.20 22.89
N HIS A 723 -30.04 11.41 23.41
CA HIS A 723 -30.92 11.94 24.45
C HIS A 723 -32.38 12.00 23.97
N ALA A 724 -32.64 12.59 22.80
CA ALA A 724 -33.99 12.67 22.24
C ALA A 724 -34.61 11.28 22.02
N LEU A 725 -33.84 10.31 21.55
CA LEU A 725 -34.26 8.92 21.35
C LEU A 725 -34.61 8.25 22.67
N VAL A 726 -33.72 8.29 23.66
CA VAL A 726 -33.92 7.64 24.96
C VAL A 726 -35.11 8.27 25.69
N ASP A 727 -35.22 9.60 25.72
CA ASP A 727 -36.35 10.28 26.36
C ASP A 727 -37.68 10.00 25.64
N SER A 728 -37.65 9.87 24.32
CA SER A 728 -38.80 9.42 23.54
C SER A 728 -39.26 8.02 23.95
N LEU A 729 -38.33 7.08 24.16
CA LEU A 729 -38.65 5.73 24.67
C LEU A 729 -39.17 5.78 26.11
N ARG A 730 -38.57 6.63 26.97
CA ARG A 730 -39.04 6.85 28.35
C ARG A 730 -40.48 7.35 28.38
N HIS A 731 -40.80 8.35 27.57
CA HIS A 731 -42.16 8.87 27.46
C HIS A 731 -43.16 7.79 27.02
N ARG A 732 -42.78 6.94 26.06
CA ARG A 732 -43.61 5.80 25.63
C ARG A 732 -43.90 4.79 26.75
N LYS A 733 -42.98 4.63 27.71
CA LYS A 733 -43.15 3.80 28.91
C LYS A 733 -43.82 4.53 30.08
N GLY A 734 -44.17 5.81 29.93
CA GLY A 734 -44.70 6.64 31.03
C GLY A 734 -43.65 7.03 32.07
N LEU A 735 -42.35 6.99 31.72
CA LEU A 735 -41.25 7.42 32.57
C LEU A 735 -40.96 8.92 32.39
N ALA A 736 -40.51 9.58 33.45
CA ALA A 736 -40.11 10.98 33.40
C ALA A 736 -38.86 11.18 32.50
N PRO A 737 -38.76 12.31 31.76
CA PRO A 737 -37.58 12.64 30.95
C PRO A 737 -36.34 12.83 31.82
N ARG A 738 -35.15 12.68 31.23
CA ARG A 738 -33.91 12.90 31.98
C ARG A 738 -33.50 14.37 31.97
N GLN A 739 -32.91 14.81 33.08
CA GLN A 739 -32.39 16.17 33.19
C GLN A 739 -30.95 16.32 32.70
N ARG A 740 -30.20 15.21 32.55
CA ARG A 740 -28.78 15.24 32.17
C ARG A 740 -28.53 14.36 30.96
N THR A 741 -27.85 14.93 29.98
CA THR A 741 -27.29 14.23 28.83
C THR A 741 -25.86 13.78 29.16
N LEU A 742 -25.53 12.53 28.85
CA LEU A 742 -24.15 12.05 28.88
C LEU A 742 -23.40 12.68 27.69
N ASP A 743 -22.24 13.27 27.93
CA ASP A 743 -21.29 13.62 26.87
C ASP A 743 -20.51 12.34 26.52
N TYR A 744 -20.89 11.70 25.42
CA TYR A 744 -20.33 10.40 25.05
C TYR A 744 -18.85 10.51 24.64
N ALA A 745 -18.46 11.61 23.99
CA ALA A 745 -17.07 11.84 23.60
C ALA A 745 -16.15 12.00 24.81
N ALA A 746 -16.58 12.79 25.81
CA ALA A 746 -15.87 12.96 27.07
C ALA A 746 -15.82 11.66 27.87
N TYR A 747 -16.93 10.91 27.93
CA TYR A 747 -16.96 9.60 28.57
C TYR A 747 -15.94 8.65 27.95
N LYS A 748 -15.89 8.55 26.61
CA LYS A 748 -14.92 7.71 25.91
C LYS A 748 -13.48 8.11 26.20
N ALA A 749 -13.17 9.41 26.18
CA ALA A 749 -11.85 9.92 26.52
C ALA A 749 -11.43 9.51 27.95
N GLN A 750 -12.35 9.62 28.91
CA GLN A 750 -12.14 9.19 30.29
C GLN A 750 -11.87 7.69 30.41
N GLN A 751 -12.55 6.84 29.64
CA GLN A 751 -12.29 5.40 29.63
C GLN A 751 -10.88 5.07 29.13
N ILE A 752 -10.41 5.78 28.09
CA ILE A 752 -9.04 5.65 27.58
C ILE A 752 -8.02 6.16 28.61
N ASP A 753 -8.31 7.26 29.32
CA ASP A 753 -7.47 7.76 30.41
C ASP A 753 -7.39 6.78 31.60
N THR A 754 -8.49 6.10 31.91
CA THR A 754 -8.55 5.06 32.94
C THR A 754 -7.66 3.87 32.57
N LEU A 755 -7.71 3.44 31.30
CA LEU A 755 -6.82 2.41 30.77
C LEU A 755 -5.34 2.83 30.88
N ALA A 756 -5.00 4.04 30.45
CA ALA A 756 -3.63 4.57 30.52
C ALA A 756 -3.12 4.61 31.97
N SER A 757 -3.97 5.04 32.91
CA SER A 757 -3.65 5.10 34.34
C SER A 757 -3.39 3.70 34.91
N ALA A 758 -4.27 2.73 34.62
CA ALA A 758 -4.09 1.34 35.05
C ALA A 758 -2.83 0.71 34.44
N MET A 759 -2.50 1.00 33.18
CA MET A 759 -1.26 0.54 32.56
C MET A 759 -0.02 1.13 33.23
N ARG A 760 -0.05 2.41 33.67
CA ARG A 760 1.06 2.99 34.45
C ARG A 760 1.22 2.36 35.83
N GLU A 761 0.12 1.88 36.42
CA GLU A 761 0.13 1.22 37.73
C GLU A 761 0.68 -0.22 37.65
N HIS A 762 0.29 -0.95 36.60
CA HIS A 762 0.52 -2.40 36.53
C HIS A 762 1.59 -2.85 35.53
N ILE A 763 2.14 -1.94 34.73
CA ILE A 763 3.21 -2.20 33.76
C ILE A 763 4.36 -1.23 34.01
N ASP A 764 5.60 -1.73 33.92
CA ASP A 764 6.79 -0.91 33.97
C ASP A 764 6.96 -0.11 32.66
N ILE A 765 6.24 1.02 32.57
CA ILE A 765 6.31 1.96 31.45
C ILE A 765 7.72 2.54 31.29
N LYS A 766 8.49 2.68 32.38
CA LYS A 766 9.88 3.17 32.31
C LYS A 766 10.78 2.17 31.60
N ALA A 767 10.60 0.87 31.86
CA ALA A 767 11.29 -0.19 31.13
C ALA A 767 10.92 -0.18 29.64
N ILE A 768 9.63 0.04 29.29
CA ILE A 768 9.21 0.17 27.87
C ILE A 768 9.93 1.32 27.19
N TYR A 769 9.97 2.50 27.81
CA TYR A 769 10.72 3.65 27.29
C TYR A 769 12.22 3.35 27.13
N LYS A 770 12.82 2.64 28.09
CA LYS A 770 14.22 2.22 28.02
C LYS A 770 14.45 1.27 26.84
N ILE A 771 13.61 0.24 26.68
CA ILE A 771 13.65 -0.71 25.57
C ILE A 771 13.60 0.02 24.22
N MET A 772 12.69 0.98 24.08
CA MET A 772 12.53 1.76 22.85
C MET A 772 13.77 2.61 22.53
N ARG A 773 14.39 3.24 23.54
CA ARG A 773 15.59 4.06 23.37
C ARG A 773 16.83 3.22 23.04
N GLU A 774 17.08 2.17 23.81
CA GLU A 774 18.24 1.28 23.61
C GLU A 774 18.19 0.59 22.25
N HIS A 775 17.00 0.17 21.80
CA HIS A 775 16.85 -0.43 20.48
C HIS A 775 17.13 0.57 19.35
N ARG A 776 16.72 1.83 19.52
CA ARG A 776 17.02 2.90 18.56
C ARG A 776 18.52 3.19 18.50
N GLU A 777 19.20 3.23 19.64
CA GLU A 777 20.64 3.51 19.73
C GLU A 777 21.51 2.36 19.21
N ALA A 778 21.06 1.10 19.34
CA ALA A 778 21.78 -0.05 18.77
C ALA A 778 21.70 -0.12 17.24
N GLU A 779 20.75 0.59 16.62
CA GLU A 779 20.49 0.61 15.18
C GLU A 779 21.00 1.89 14.48
N ALA A 780 21.36 2.92 15.26
CA ALA A 780 21.95 4.19 14.80
C ALA A 780 23.48 4.09 14.76
#